data_AF-A0A1Z1WCP4-F1
#
_entry.id   AF-A0A1Z1WCP4-F1
#
_cell.length_a   1.000
_cell.length_b   1.000
_cell.length_c   1.000
_cell.angle_alpha   90.00
_cell.angle_beta   90.00
_cell.angle_gamma   90.00
#
_symmetry.space_group_name_H-M   'P 1'
#
loop_
_entity.id
_entity.type
_entity.pdbx_description
1 polymer ?
#
loop_
_entity_poly.entity_id
_entity_poly.type
_entity_poly.pdbx_seq_one_letter_code
_entity_poly.pdbx_strand_id
1 'polypeptide(L)'
;MTAGAVLTATPHAIAQPAAAAADKDAAEVDRFLADLEREARRGDKGLETFRSAPVKEAESVEAARVAAAVQGRKVEVLQLRTETDTVHANPDGTLTREMAAGPVRMIRDGEWVDVDVDLKAAAGGKVAAKAHPQDLELAGKGGTLPKSIEDVAKAPQDEARDLVTVGTGEKQLAVRWKGGLPAPSLKGNVATYKDAVPGGDLVVEATRTGFEQFLKLREAPEDGAPIVLPMTVPDGMTAEQNGDGSVTFTDAKGEDQVLMPAPVMWDATVDKKSLERTNTKPVEMKVAQHGNTVELTLTPDAEWLRDPKTTYPVTIDPATDTLDVLFDTFVQGGDTTDQSANTDLKLGWPGDHAGTTKRTARSFLTFRTSNFADSLVSKATLKMWNYHSWSCEKRGWEVWAADPADKNTRWAKQPALKEKIATSTETRSASCKNEGWVSADVTKLAQTWSSAKAEQGSLALKAADESDTYAWKRFRSSEAADQNQVPTLEVTYNYRPYNGINLQAGTPFLSQGGIFKVNSTTPTLRFSAEDHNGEDQVTGTFEITDTSTNKVVATLNAAPVPSNSTSSLKVPAGKLVSGKTYSFRTTTYDGTHYANGWSDPVRFTVDTAWQPTAAENALGLANLYSNAADITAATASDGKYASIAATEETTVSIPWDGKNNGIDIHNQLMPNTLSIPQGGTKGTQVGGNVVYTSSGPVDTVVQPTTDGGSRTLNIIKNSSAPREYETGFVLPAGMKAVTHDDGSVSLYSAGDDNADKAPQKEPAGFFDAPWARDANGKEVPTRYKVVGNKLVQQVDFDANSAFPIVIDPSWWSTTKKVLKCATYGLAPFILGFTPAGSTKRVITAVRLAKKIGFKKTAKLIYNYSKRRKMEPSMRKMVGALIGIETIKKNCKF
;
A
#
# COMPACT_ATOMS: atom_id res chain seq x y z
N MET A 1 -39.69 14.83 34.73
CA MET A 1 -40.23 15.84 33.80
C MET A 1 -40.09 15.27 32.39
N THR A 2 -41.22 15.24 31.69
CA THR A 2 -41.59 14.58 30.42
C THR A 2 -40.61 14.76 29.25
N ALA A 3 -40.18 13.65 28.60
CA ALA A 3 -40.64 13.12 27.29
C ALA A 3 -40.24 14.01 26.09
N GLY A 4 -39.47 13.59 25.09
CA GLY A 4 -39.63 12.38 24.28
C GLY A 4 -40.28 12.79 22.95
N ALA A 5 -39.48 13.11 21.92
CA ALA A 5 -39.98 13.40 20.57
C ALA A 5 -39.15 12.63 19.54
N VAL A 6 -39.72 11.50 19.15
CA VAL A 6 -39.39 10.66 18.00
C VAL A 6 -39.61 11.49 16.73
N LEU A 7 -38.56 11.67 15.91
CA LEU A 7 -38.73 12.13 14.53
C LEU A 7 -39.12 10.91 13.70
N THR A 8 -40.42 10.81 13.45
CA THR A 8 -41.04 9.83 12.55
C THR A 8 -40.57 10.07 11.12
N ALA A 9 -40.04 9.02 10.50
CA ALA A 9 -39.81 8.95 9.07
C ALA A 9 -41.14 9.15 8.34
N THR A 10 -41.26 10.24 7.59
CA THR A 10 -42.32 10.39 6.60
C THR A 10 -41.92 9.61 5.34
N PRO A 11 -42.75 8.69 4.84
CA PRO A 11 -42.51 8.03 3.57
C PRO A 11 -42.63 9.08 2.46
N HIS A 12 -41.50 9.51 1.90
CA HIS A 12 -41.52 10.33 0.70
C HIS A 12 -41.91 9.41 -0.46
N ALA A 13 -43.08 9.68 -1.02
CA ALA A 13 -43.59 9.04 -2.21
C ALA A 13 -42.52 9.08 -3.32
N ILE A 14 -42.17 7.90 -3.81
CA ILE A 14 -41.39 7.71 -5.03
C ILE A 14 -42.20 8.35 -6.17
N ALA A 15 -41.85 9.57 -6.56
CA ALA A 15 -42.26 10.07 -7.85
C ALA A 15 -41.53 9.23 -8.90
N GLN A 16 -42.27 8.38 -9.61
CA GLN A 16 -41.78 7.69 -10.81
C GLN A 16 -41.15 8.73 -11.75
N PRO A 17 -39.84 8.65 -12.04
CA PRO A 17 -39.26 9.43 -13.12
C PRO A 17 -39.80 8.88 -14.44
N ALA A 18 -40.08 9.76 -15.39
CA ALA A 18 -40.45 9.40 -16.74
C ALA A 18 -39.40 8.44 -17.34
N ALA A 19 -39.79 7.17 -17.44
CA ALA A 19 -39.05 6.10 -18.07
C ALA A 19 -39.00 6.34 -19.59
N ALA A 20 -37.90 6.93 -20.07
CA ALA A 20 -37.60 6.95 -21.51
C ALA A 20 -36.13 7.29 -21.87
N ALA A 21 -35.33 7.86 -20.96
CA ALA A 21 -33.95 8.28 -21.27
C ALA A 21 -32.84 7.57 -20.46
N ALA A 22 -33.16 7.06 -19.26
CA ALA A 22 -32.21 6.29 -18.44
C ALA A 22 -32.02 4.82 -18.91
N ASP A 23 -32.80 4.40 -19.89
CA ASP A 23 -32.89 3.03 -20.39
C ASP A 23 -31.97 2.77 -21.61
N LYS A 24 -31.09 3.71 -21.95
CA LYS A 24 -30.13 3.56 -23.06
C LYS A 24 -28.75 3.13 -22.61
N ASP A 25 -28.22 3.66 -21.50
CA ASP A 25 -26.84 3.40 -21.07
C ASP A 25 -26.74 2.14 -20.19
N ALA A 26 -27.73 1.88 -19.33
CA ALA A 26 -27.89 0.58 -18.67
C ALA A 26 -28.17 -0.54 -19.68
N ALA A 27 -28.97 -0.25 -20.71
CA ALA A 27 -29.16 -1.15 -21.84
C ALA A 27 -27.93 -1.26 -22.75
N GLU A 28 -26.97 -0.34 -22.68
CA GLU A 28 -25.70 -0.40 -23.43
C GLU A 28 -24.69 -1.29 -22.70
N VAL A 29 -24.65 -1.25 -21.37
CA VAL A 29 -23.90 -2.19 -20.53
C VAL A 29 -24.53 -3.57 -20.55
N ASP A 30 -25.86 -3.69 -20.45
CA ASP A 30 -26.55 -4.97 -20.59
C ASP A 30 -26.50 -5.49 -22.03
N ARG A 31 -26.49 -4.63 -23.06
CA ARG A 31 -26.18 -5.05 -24.44
C ARG A 31 -24.72 -5.43 -24.60
N PHE A 32 -23.79 -4.74 -23.96
CA PHE A 32 -22.37 -5.08 -24.02
C PHE A 32 -22.10 -6.42 -23.34
N LEU A 33 -22.72 -6.67 -22.18
CA LEU A 33 -22.71 -7.96 -21.49
C LEU A 33 -23.46 -9.04 -22.29
N ALA A 34 -24.61 -8.73 -22.90
CA ALA A 34 -25.35 -9.67 -23.74
C ALA A 34 -24.72 -9.93 -25.12
N ASP A 35 -23.95 -8.98 -25.66
CA ASP A 35 -23.15 -9.12 -26.88
C ASP A 35 -21.87 -9.89 -26.58
N LEU A 36 -21.22 -9.65 -25.43
CA LEU A 36 -20.15 -10.49 -24.91
C LEU A 36 -20.62 -11.93 -24.64
N GLU A 37 -21.83 -12.12 -24.11
CA GLU A 37 -22.43 -13.44 -23.92
C GLU A 37 -22.86 -14.09 -25.25
N ARG A 38 -23.33 -13.31 -26.23
CA ARG A 38 -23.61 -13.80 -27.60
C ARG A 38 -22.34 -14.14 -28.37
N GLU A 39 -21.25 -13.41 -28.18
CA GLU A 39 -19.93 -13.67 -28.78
C GLU A 39 -19.24 -14.87 -28.12
N ALA A 40 -19.36 -15.03 -26.80
CA ALA A 40 -18.97 -16.25 -26.09
C ALA A 40 -19.76 -17.48 -26.58
N ARG A 41 -21.08 -17.34 -26.79
CA ARG A 41 -21.92 -18.40 -27.41
C ARG A 41 -21.61 -18.66 -28.89
N ARG A 42 -20.98 -17.71 -29.60
CA ARG A 42 -20.48 -17.86 -30.98
C ARG A 42 -19.07 -18.46 -31.05
N GLY A 43 -18.48 -18.82 -29.92
CA GLY A 43 -17.23 -19.58 -29.84
C GLY A 43 -15.96 -18.73 -29.67
N ASP A 44 -16.06 -17.47 -29.23
CA ASP A 44 -14.88 -16.70 -28.89
C ASP A 44 -14.31 -17.13 -27.52
N LYS A 45 -13.11 -17.72 -27.56
CA LYS A 45 -12.44 -18.32 -26.41
C LYS A 45 -11.87 -17.27 -25.46
N GLY A 46 -11.86 -15.98 -25.77
CA GLY A 46 -11.18 -14.93 -24.99
C GLY A 46 -11.72 -14.74 -23.57
N LEU A 47 -13.03 -14.53 -23.43
CA LEU A 47 -13.68 -14.29 -22.12
C LEU A 47 -13.73 -15.58 -21.27
N GLU A 48 -13.99 -16.73 -21.89
CA GLU A 48 -13.86 -18.03 -21.22
C GLU A 48 -12.40 -18.30 -20.81
N THR A 49 -11.41 -17.94 -21.64
CA THR A 49 -9.99 -18.09 -21.29
C THR A 49 -9.62 -17.17 -20.11
N PHE A 50 -10.09 -15.93 -20.06
CA PHE A 50 -9.85 -15.00 -18.95
C PHE A 50 -10.58 -15.42 -17.67
N ARG A 51 -11.82 -15.93 -17.76
CA ARG A 51 -12.51 -16.53 -16.60
C ARG A 51 -11.83 -17.85 -16.15
N SER A 52 -11.25 -18.61 -17.08
CA SER A 52 -10.58 -19.89 -16.80
C SER A 52 -9.11 -19.76 -16.34
N ALA A 53 -8.45 -18.63 -16.62
CA ALA A 53 -7.05 -18.38 -16.26
C ALA A 53 -6.98 -17.40 -15.06
N PRO A 54 -6.69 -17.90 -13.85
CA PRO A 54 -6.76 -17.06 -12.67
C PRO A 54 -5.60 -16.04 -12.59
N VAL A 55 -5.89 -14.74 -12.74
CA VAL A 55 -5.06 -13.62 -12.26
C VAL A 55 -4.98 -13.65 -10.74
N LYS A 56 -3.83 -14.01 -10.18
CA LYS A 56 -3.69 -14.13 -8.71
C LYS A 56 -3.26 -12.83 -8.04
N GLU A 57 -2.56 -12.00 -8.78
CA GLU A 57 -1.95 -10.76 -8.30
C GLU A 57 -1.99 -9.71 -9.42
N ALA A 58 -2.04 -8.44 -9.02
CA ALA A 58 -1.94 -7.27 -9.88
C ALA A 58 -1.12 -6.18 -9.17
N GLU A 59 -0.47 -5.31 -9.94
CA GLU A 59 0.44 -4.31 -9.36
C GLU A 59 -0.29 -3.30 -8.48
N SER A 60 -1.39 -2.72 -8.97
CA SER A 60 -2.13 -1.66 -8.29
C SER A 60 -3.49 -2.12 -7.73
N VAL A 61 -4.03 -1.34 -6.79
CA VAL A 61 -5.37 -1.58 -6.19
C VAL A 61 -6.44 -1.64 -7.29
N GLU A 62 -6.39 -0.70 -8.21
CA GLU A 62 -7.32 -0.54 -9.33
C GLU A 62 -7.32 -1.81 -10.19
N ALA A 63 -6.15 -2.21 -10.71
CA ALA A 63 -6.02 -3.39 -11.55
C ALA A 63 -6.50 -4.68 -10.82
N ALA A 64 -6.22 -4.78 -9.52
CA ALA A 64 -6.68 -5.91 -8.70
C ALA A 64 -8.21 -5.93 -8.54
N ARG A 65 -8.85 -4.77 -8.33
CA ARG A 65 -10.32 -4.67 -8.18
C ARG A 65 -11.04 -5.05 -9.47
N VAL A 66 -10.61 -4.56 -10.63
CA VAL A 66 -11.16 -4.99 -11.93
C VAL A 66 -11.03 -6.50 -12.09
N ALA A 67 -9.84 -7.05 -11.87
CA ALA A 67 -9.60 -8.48 -12.02
C ALA A 67 -10.47 -9.30 -11.03
N ALA A 68 -10.60 -8.84 -9.79
CA ALA A 68 -11.39 -9.50 -8.76
C ALA A 68 -12.89 -9.51 -9.09
N ALA A 69 -13.44 -8.36 -9.51
CA ALA A 69 -14.84 -8.23 -9.90
C ALA A 69 -15.18 -9.11 -11.12
N VAL A 70 -14.34 -9.08 -12.17
CA VAL A 70 -14.59 -9.86 -13.40
C VAL A 70 -14.45 -11.37 -13.18
N GLN A 71 -13.54 -11.80 -12.30
CA GLN A 71 -13.25 -13.21 -12.07
C GLN A 71 -13.96 -13.79 -10.84
N GLY A 72 -14.69 -12.98 -10.08
CA GLY A 72 -15.45 -13.41 -8.90
C GLY A 72 -14.59 -14.00 -7.79
N ARG A 73 -13.32 -13.56 -7.65
CA ARG A 73 -12.39 -14.04 -6.62
C ARG A 73 -11.38 -12.97 -6.21
N LYS A 74 -10.79 -13.13 -5.03
CA LYS A 74 -9.78 -12.20 -4.52
C LYS A 74 -8.52 -12.16 -5.41
N VAL A 75 -7.95 -10.97 -5.57
CA VAL A 75 -6.70 -10.72 -6.32
C VAL A 75 -5.77 -9.90 -5.43
N GLU A 76 -4.52 -10.34 -5.27
CA GLU A 76 -3.54 -9.63 -4.47
C GLU A 76 -3.09 -8.31 -5.12
N VAL A 77 -2.84 -7.30 -4.28
CA VAL A 77 -2.35 -5.97 -4.65
C VAL A 77 -0.86 -5.87 -4.30
N LEU A 78 0.03 -5.97 -5.29
CA LEU A 78 1.48 -6.04 -5.06
C LEU A 78 2.06 -4.74 -4.50
N GLN A 79 1.57 -3.57 -4.88
CA GLN A 79 2.05 -2.28 -4.36
C GLN A 79 1.82 -2.11 -2.85
N LEU A 80 0.94 -2.90 -2.26
CA LEU A 80 0.64 -2.89 -0.81
C LEU A 80 1.26 -4.08 -0.07
N ARG A 81 2.01 -4.95 -0.77
CA ARG A 81 2.72 -6.08 -0.18
C ARG A 81 3.90 -5.56 0.64
N THR A 82 4.03 -6.03 1.87
CA THR A 82 5.18 -5.76 2.75
C THR A 82 5.76 -7.07 3.27
N GLU A 83 6.80 -6.98 4.12
CA GLU A 83 7.36 -8.12 4.83
C GLU A 83 6.31 -8.85 5.69
N THR A 84 5.29 -8.14 6.18
CA THR A 84 4.27 -8.62 7.12
C THR A 84 2.86 -8.67 6.53
N ASP A 85 2.59 -7.94 5.44
CA ASP A 85 1.22 -7.69 4.97
C ASP A 85 0.97 -8.25 3.56
N THR A 86 -0.21 -8.85 3.38
CA THR A 86 -0.82 -9.12 2.06
C THR A 86 -2.11 -8.32 1.95
N VAL A 87 -2.31 -7.58 0.87
CA VAL A 87 -3.61 -6.94 0.58
C VAL A 87 -4.24 -7.58 -0.63
N HIS A 88 -5.53 -7.88 -0.56
CA HIS A 88 -6.33 -8.36 -1.66
C HIS A 88 -7.46 -7.41 -1.98
N ALA A 89 -7.74 -7.22 -3.27
CA ALA A 89 -9.01 -6.70 -3.72
C ALA A 89 -10.05 -7.83 -3.77
N ASN A 90 -11.22 -7.57 -3.22
CA ASN A 90 -12.35 -8.50 -3.22
C ASN A 90 -13.29 -8.22 -4.41
N PRO A 91 -14.10 -9.22 -4.83
CA PRO A 91 -15.04 -9.04 -5.94
C PRO A 91 -16.13 -7.99 -5.71
N ASP A 92 -16.40 -7.67 -4.45
CA ASP A 92 -17.38 -6.65 -4.04
C ASP A 92 -16.78 -5.24 -3.96
N GLY A 93 -15.52 -5.07 -4.36
CA GLY A 93 -14.80 -3.80 -4.34
C GLY A 93 -14.10 -3.48 -3.01
N THR A 94 -14.34 -4.22 -1.94
CA THR A 94 -13.60 -4.02 -0.68
C THR A 94 -12.15 -4.48 -0.78
N LEU A 95 -11.31 -4.03 0.15
CA LEU A 95 -9.96 -4.54 0.35
C LEU A 95 -9.92 -5.44 1.59
N THR A 96 -9.19 -6.55 1.52
CA THR A 96 -8.83 -7.37 2.69
C THR A 96 -7.32 -7.34 2.88
N ARG A 97 -6.87 -6.82 4.02
CA ARG A 97 -5.48 -6.86 4.45
C ARG A 97 -5.28 -7.98 5.49
N GLU A 98 -4.31 -8.83 5.24
CA GLU A 98 -3.82 -9.85 6.16
C GLU A 98 -2.49 -9.35 6.74
N MET A 99 -2.43 -9.09 8.05
CA MET A 99 -1.25 -8.57 8.76
C MET A 99 -0.70 -9.66 9.69
N ALA A 100 0.48 -10.20 9.37
CA ALA A 100 1.18 -11.13 10.23
C ALA A 100 1.88 -10.38 11.39
N ALA A 101 1.97 -11.03 12.56
CA ALA A 101 2.65 -10.49 13.74
C ALA A 101 4.19 -10.48 13.62
N GLY A 102 4.75 -11.17 12.62
CA GLY A 102 6.18 -11.19 12.29
C GLY A 102 6.42 -11.32 10.79
N PRO A 103 7.68 -11.18 10.31
CA PRO A 103 8.00 -11.16 8.89
C PRO A 103 7.70 -12.51 8.21
N VAL A 104 6.83 -12.49 7.20
CA VAL A 104 6.50 -13.68 6.40
C VAL A 104 7.34 -13.79 5.12
N ARG A 105 7.86 -12.65 4.64
CA ARG A 105 8.66 -12.55 3.41
C ARG A 105 9.67 -11.41 3.51
N MET A 106 10.65 -11.41 2.61
CA MET A 106 11.69 -10.38 2.52
C MET A 106 12.07 -10.10 1.06
N ILE A 107 12.72 -8.96 0.81
CA ILE A 107 13.31 -8.67 -0.50
C ILE A 107 14.74 -9.19 -0.54
N ARG A 108 15.06 -10.04 -1.51
CA ARG A 108 16.42 -10.50 -1.81
C ARG A 108 16.70 -10.35 -3.30
N ASP A 109 17.81 -9.71 -3.65
CA ASP A 109 18.17 -9.40 -5.04
C ASP A 109 17.08 -8.67 -5.86
N GLY A 110 16.26 -7.87 -5.16
CA GLY A 110 15.14 -7.14 -5.76
C GLY A 110 13.90 -7.98 -6.05
N GLU A 111 13.83 -9.21 -5.51
CA GLU A 111 12.66 -10.09 -5.62
C GLU A 111 12.11 -10.42 -4.22
N TRP A 112 10.79 -10.55 -4.11
CA TRP A 112 10.15 -11.09 -2.92
C TRP A 112 10.45 -12.57 -2.80
N VAL A 113 10.97 -12.97 -1.63
CA VAL A 113 11.19 -14.36 -1.24
C VAL A 113 10.55 -14.60 0.11
N ASP A 114 9.91 -15.76 0.26
CA ASP A 114 9.39 -16.21 1.55
C ASP A 114 10.57 -16.40 2.52
N VAL A 115 10.36 -16.03 3.78
CA VAL A 115 11.37 -16.29 4.82
C VAL A 115 11.32 -17.77 5.17
N ASP A 116 12.47 -18.42 5.01
CA ASP A 116 12.69 -19.87 5.15
C ASP A 116 13.92 -20.07 6.05
N VAL A 117 13.64 -20.37 7.32
CA VAL A 117 14.64 -20.46 8.38
C VAL A 117 15.25 -21.85 8.50
N ASP A 118 14.89 -22.79 7.60
CA ASP A 118 15.56 -24.09 7.55
C ASP A 118 17.05 -23.91 7.25
N LEU A 119 17.87 -24.68 7.97
CA LEU A 119 19.31 -24.63 7.87
C LEU A 119 19.83 -25.56 6.77
N LYS A 120 20.84 -25.08 6.04
CA LYS A 120 21.57 -25.83 5.02
C LYS A 120 23.07 -25.60 5.13
N ALA A 121 23.87 -26.52 4.62
CA ALA A 121 25.30 -26.31 4.47
C ALA A 121 25.58 -25.12 3.53
N ALA A 122 26.61 -24.35 3.86
CA ALA A 122 27.06 -23.16 3.14
C ALA A 122 28.56 -23.28 2.76
N ALA A 123 29.08 -22.28 2.04
CA ALA A 123 30.47 -22.26 1.62
C ALA A 123 31.44 -22.24 2.82
N GLY A 124 32.66 -22.76 2.63
CA GLY A 124 33.67 -22.77 3.70
C GLY A 124 33.34 -23.69 4.88
N GLY A 125 32.37 -24.60 4.73
CA GLY A 125 31.95 -25.53 5.78
C GLY A 125 31.00 -24.93 6.82
N LYS A 126 30.54 -23.69 6.62
CA LYS A 126 29.52 -23.04 7.45
C LYS A 126 28.12 -23.64 7.23
N VAL A 127 27.16 -23.18 8.02
CA VAL A 127 25.73 -23.44 7.85
C VAL A 127 25.02 -22.10 7.71
N ALA A 128 23.95 -22.02 6.92
CA ALA A 128 23.14 -20.81 6.79
C ALA A 128 21.66 -21.16 6.70
N ALA A 129 20.80 -20.25 7.13
CA ALA A 129 19.37 -20.32 6.84
C ALA A 129 19.14 -20.17 5.32
N LYS A 130 18.10 -20.81 4.78
CA LYS A 130 17.78 -20.71 3.34
C LYS A 130 17.42 -19.28 2.94
N ALA A 131 16.62 -18.58 3.73
CA ALA A 131 16.22 -17.18 3.58
C ALA A 131 15.83 -16.58 4.94
N HIS A 132 16.77 -15.92 5.62
CA HIS A 132 16.55 -15.24 6.89
C HIS A 132 16.67 -13.71 6.70
N PRO A 133 15.76 -12.88 7.27
CA PRO A 133 15.77 -11.42 7.10
C PRO A 133 17.10 -10.76 7.46
N GLN A 134 17.78 -11.32 8.45
CA GLN A 134 19.06 -10.84 8.96
C GLN A 134 20.26 -11.70 8.51
N ASP A 135 20.14 -12.47 7.42
CA ASP A 135 21.23 -13.29 6.85
C ASP A 135 21.98 -14.16 7.89
N LEU A 136 21.23 -14.90 8.70
CA LEU A 136 21.78 -15.76 9.74
C LEU A 136 22.71 -16.85 9.17
N GLU A 137 23.94 -16.90 9.70
CA GLU A 137 24.91 -17.96 9.47
C GLU A 137 25.39 -18.58 10.79
N LEU A 138 25.75 -19.86 10.73
CA LEU A 138 26.31 -20.61 11.84
C LEU A 138 27.68 -21.20 11.50
N ALA A 139 28.46 -21.45 12.55
CA ALA A 139 29.75 -22.10 12.49
C ALA A 139 29.73 -23.47 11.80
N GLY A 140 30.78 -23.75 11.04
CA GLY A 140 31.15 -25.12 10.68
C GLY A 140 31.92 -25.85 11.78
N LYS A 141 32.35 -27.08 11.50
CA LYS A 141 33.40 -27.75 12.27
C LYS A 141 34.69 -26.93 12.24
N GLY A 142 35.39 -26.82 13.36
CA GLY A 142 36.71 -26.16 13.41
C GLY A 142 37.25 -26.03 14.83
N GLY A 143 38.55 -25.75 14.96
CA GLY A 143 39.24 -25.62 16.25
C GLY A 143 39.46 -26.95 16.99
N THR A 144 40.12 -26.87 18.15
CA THR A 144 40.35 -28.01 19.04
C THR A 144 39.17 -28.15 20.01
N LEU A 145 38.54 -29.32 20.05
CA LEU A 145 37.41 -29.55 20.96
C LEU A 145 37.85 -29.41 22.43
N PRO A 146 37.06 -28.71 23.26
CA PRO A 146 37.34 -28.56 24.69
C PRO A 146 37.20 -29.91 25.41
N LYS A 147 37.93 -30.10 26.51
CA LYS A 147 37.84 -31.32 27.34
C LYS A 147 36.97 -31.14 28.58
N SER A 148 36.48 -29.93 28.83
CA SER A 148 35.51 -29.61 29.89
C SER A 148 34.80 -28.29 29.58
N ILE A 149 33.77 -27.95 30.35
CA ILE A 149 33.15 -26.60 30.31
C ILE A 149 34.16 -25.55 30.81
N GLU A 150 35.01 -25.92 31.77
CA GLU A 150 36.04 -25.02 32.30
C GLU A 150 37.08 -24.64 31.23
N ASP A 151 37.45 -25.58 30.35
CA ASP A 151 38.33 -25.31 29.21
C ASP A 151 37.74 -24.23 28.30
N VAL A 152 36.42 -24.27 28.03
CA VAL A 152 35.72 -23.25 27.24
C VAL A 152 35.79 -21.90 27.95
N ALA A 153 35.47 -21.87 29.24
CA ALA A 153 35.48 -20.64 30.03
C ALA A 153 36.87 -19.98 30.05
N LYS A 154 37.93 -20.79 30.18
CA LYS A 154 39.32 -20.33 30.29
C LYS A 154 40.03 -20.12 28.96
N ALA A 155 39.49 -20.59 27.84
CA ALA A 155 40.18 -20.46 26.56
C ALA A 155 40.49 -18.98 26.25
N PRO A 156 41.60 -18.68 25.56
CA PRO A 156 41.89 -17.32 25.11
C PRO A 156 40.82 -16.75 24.17
N GLN A 157 40.58 -15.43 24.22
CA GLN A 157 39.59 -14.75 23.35
C GLN A 157 39.95 -14.83 21.86
N ASP A 158 41.22 -14.92 21.50
CA ASP A 158 41.71 -15.10 20.13
C ASP A 158 41.47 -16.51 19.58
N GLU A 159 41.18 -17.49 20.46
CA GLU A 159 40.68 -18.82 20.06
C GLU A 159 39.14 -18.86 19.91
N ALA A 160 38.44 -17.77 20.24
CA ALA A 160 37.00 -17.68 20.08
C ALA A 160 36.62 -17.61 18.60
N ARG A 161 35.53 -18.29 18.26
CA ARG A 161 35.04 -18.38 16.88
C ARG A 161 33.56 -18.10 16.81
N ASP A 162 33.13 -17.47 15.73
CA ASP A 162 31.75 -17.04 15.56
C ASP A 162 30.86 -18.27 15.42
N LEU A 163 30.04 -18.51 16.44
CA LEU A 163 29.05 -19.59 16.49
C LEU A 163 27.84 -19.23 15.65
N VAL A 164 27.33 -18.02 15.84
CA VAL A 164 26.20 -17.43 15.12
C VAL A 164 26.59 -16.04 14.68
N THR A 165 26.30 -15.67 13.43
CA THR A 165 26.38 -14.30 12.95
C THR A 165 25.05 -13.87 12.37
N VAL A 166 24.60 -12.68 12.75
CA VAL A 166 23.34 -12.06 12.31
C VAL A 166 23.64 -10.64 11.84
N GLY A 167 23.02 -10.22 10.75
CA GLY A 167 23.28 -8.94 10.08
C GLY A 167 24.50 -8.99 9.14
N THR A 168 24.72 -7.88 8.44
CA THR A 168 25.78 -7.75 7.44
C THR A 168 26.59 -6.46 7.63
N GLY A 169 27.85 -6.48 7.20
CA GLY A 169 28.73 -5.31 7.25
C GLY A 169 28.91 -4.76 8.66
N GLU A 170 28.85 -3.43 8.80
CA GLU A 170 29.06 -2.72 10.06
C GLU A 170 27.96 -2.95 11.12
N LYS A 171 26.81 -3.51 10.72
CA LYS A 171 25.69 -3.84 11.61
C LYS A 171 25.68 -5.30 12.07
N GLN A 172 26.71 -6.08 11.73
CA GLN A 172 26.77 -7.48 12.09
C GLN A 172 26.99 -7.67 13.60
N LEU A 173 26.24 -8.59 14.18
CA LEU A 173 26.42 -9.12 15.52
C LEU A 173 26.87 -10.57 15.41
N ALA A 174 27.79 -10.99 16.28
CA ALA A 174 28.25 -12.37 16.36
C ALA A 174 28.21 -12.88 17.80
N VAL A 175 27.56 -14.02 18.04
CA VAL A 175 27.79 -14.80 19.26
C VAL A 175 28.94 -15.76 18.99
N ARG A 176 29.90 -15.81 19.89
CA ARG A 176 31.14 -16.56 19.75
C ARG A 176 31.22 -17.70 20.75
N TRP A 177 31.98 -18.73 20.37
CA TRP A 177 32.26 -19.88 21.21
C TRP A 177 33.77 -19.98 21.42
N LYS A 178 34.17 -20.15 22.69
CA LYS A 178 35.57 -20.24 23.11
C LYS A 178 36.06 -21.68 23.00
N GLY A 179 36.63 -22.04 21.85
CA GLY A 179 37.13 -23.38 21.56
C GLY A 179 36.60 -23.99 20.27
N GLY A 180 36.94 -25.25 20.01
CA GLY A 180 36.50 -25.96 18.81
C GLY A 180 35.02 -26.36 18.85
N LEU A 181 34.40 -26.46 17.66
CA LEU A 181 33.08 -27.09 17.51
C LEU A 181 33.15 -28.31 16.58
N PRO A 182 32.33 -29.33 16.86
CA PRO A 182 32.12 -30.46 15.97
C PRO A 182 31.34 -30.03 14.72
N ALA A 183 31.18 -30.94 13.75
CA ALA A 183 30.26 -30.69 12.64
C ALA A 183 28.81 -30.73 13.16
N PRO A 184 27.95 -29.73 12.86
CA PRO A 184 26.57 -29.75 13.31
C PRO A 184 25.73 -30.76 12.52
N SER A 185 24.79 -31.43 13.19
CA SER A 185 23.69 -32.13 12.55
C SER A 185 22.50 -31.20 12.37
N LEU A 186 21.93 -31.14 11.16
CA LEU A 186 20.83 -30.23 10.82
C LEU A 186 19.49 -30.95 10.78
N LYS A 187 18.46 -30.36 11.36
CA LYS A 187 17.06 -30.81 11.28
C LYS A 187 16.13 -29.60 11.20
N GLY A 188 15.62 -29.31 10.01
CA GLY A 188 14.81 -28.10 9.78
C GLY A 188 15.60 -26.84 10.11
N ASN A 189 15.06 -25.99 10.97
CA ASN A 189 15.68 -24.77 11.48
C ASN A 189 16.67 -24.99 12.64
N VAL A 190 16.94 -26.24 13.04
CA VAL A 190 17.80 -26.56 14.20
C VAL A 190 19.15 -27.16 13.77
N ALA A 191 20.24 -26.61 14.32
CA ALA A 191 21.58 -27.17 14.26
C ALA A 191 22.00 -27.69 15.64
N THR A 192 22.50 -28.93 15.69
CA THR A 192 23.04 -29.52 16.93
C THR A 192 24.52 -29.85 16.76
N TYR A 193 25.37 -29.17 17.53
CA TYR A 193 26.79 -29.46 17.69
C TYR A 193 26.95 -30.48 18.81
N LYS A 194 26.92 -31.75 18.42
CA LYS A 194 26.97 -32.86 19.37
C LYS A 194 28.34 -32.99 20.04
N ASP A 195 28.37 -33.10 21.36
CA ASP A 195 29.63 -33.15 22.14
C ASP A 195 30.48 -31.88 21.93
N ALA A 196 29.82 -30.71 21.86
CA ALA A 196 30.50 -29.41 21.82
C ALA A 196 31.33 -29.16 23.10
N VAL A 197 30.85 -29.73 24.22
CA VAL A 197 31.62 -29.99 25.43
C VAL A 197 31.38 -31.45 25.83
N PRO A 198 32.27 -32.11 26.59
CA PRO A 198 31.99 -33.44 27.11
C PRO A 198 30.67 -33.47 27.91
N GLY A 199 29.81 -34.42 27.57
CA GLY A 199 28.48 -34.54 28.18
C GLY A 199 27.47 -33.47 27.73
N GLY A 200 27.81 -32.52 26.84
CA GLY A 200 26.93 -31.42 26.44
C GLY A 200 26.85 -31.17 24.94
N ASP A 201 25.65 -30.86 24.45
CA ASP A 201 25.41 -30.42 23.08
C ASP A 201 25.13 -28.92 23.04
N LEU A 202 25.73 -28.23 22.09
CA LEU A 202 25.34 -26.86 21.76
C LEU A 202 24.28 -26.92 20.65
N VAL A 203 23.13 -26.33 20.87
CA VAL A 203 21.99 -26.32 19.94
C VAL A 203 21.71 -24.89 19.54
N VAL A 204 21.55 -24.64 18.25
CA VAL A 204 21.10 -23.34 17.74
C VAL A 204 19.85 -23.56 16.90
N GLU A 205 18.79 -22.80 17.20
CA GLU A 205 17.53 -22.80 16.47
C GLU A 205 17.37 -21.45 15.77
N ALA A 206 17.24 -21.43 14.44
CA ALA A 206 16.93 -20.20 13.71
C ALA A 206 15.44 -19.87 13.86
N THR A 207 15.13 -18.63 14.27
CA THR A 207 13.78 -18.07 14.27
C THR A 207 13.61 -17.13 13.09
N ARG A 208 12.45 -16.47 12.96
CA ARG A 208 12.19 -15.57 11.83
C ARG A 208 12.78 -14.18 12.06
N THR A 209 12.98 -13.79 13.31
CA THR A 209 13.55 -12.51 13.71
C THR A 209 15.00 -12.64 14.20
N GLY A 210 15.46 -13.85 14.56
CA GLY A 210 16.81 -14.10 15.04
C GLY A 210 17.11 -15.59 15.24
N PHE A 211 17.51 -15.95 16.46
CA PHE A 211 17.85 -17.32 16.82
C PHE A 211 17.80 -17.56 18.31
N GLU A 212 17.59 -18.80 18.71
CA GLU A 212 17.83 -19.25 20.07
C GLU A 212 19.06 -20.14 20.13
N GLN A 213 19.78 -20.06 21.24
CA GLN A 213 20.92 -20.94 21.51
C GLN A 213 20.75 -21.62 22.86
N PHE A 214 21.13 -22.89 22.92
CA PHE A 214 21.00 -23.70 24.12
C PHE A 214 22.26 -24.52 24.36
N LEU A 215 22.69 -24.62 25.62
CA LEU A 215 23.60 -25.67 26.04
C LEU A 215 22.79 -26.79 26.71
N LYS A 216 22.74 -27.94 26.06
CA LYS A 216 22.01 -29.12 26.53
C LYS A 216 22.97 -30.12 27.17
N LEU A 217 22.99 -30.16 28.48
CA LEU A 217 23.79 -31.08 29.28
C LEU A 217 23.07 -32.42 29.41
N ARG A 218 23.76 -33.53 29.18
CA ARG A 218 23.26 -34.91 29.39
C ARG A 218 23.55 -35.42 30.79
N GLU A 219 24.48 -34.80 31.50
CA GLU A 219 24.86 -35.09 32.87
C GLU A 219 25.39 -33.83 33.56
N ALA A 220 25.53 -33.87 34.88
CA ALA A 220 26.07 -32.75 35.64
C ALA A 220 27.56 -32.57 35.31
N PRO A 221 28.02 -31.34 35.04
CA PRO A 221 29.45 -31.09 34.82
C PRO A 221 30.23 -31.33 36.12
N GLU A 222 31.40 -31.97 36.02
CA GLU A 222 32.23 -32.31 37.18
C GLU A 222 32.68 -31.03 37.92
N ASP A 223 33.09 -30.00 37.18
CA ASP A 223 33.83 -28.85 37.73
C ASP A 223 32.95 -27.64 38.12
N GLY A 224 31.65 -27.64 37.76
CA GLY A 224 30.73 -26.53 38.06
C GLY A 224 31.14 -25.16 37.48
N ALA A 225 32.03 -25.15 36.49
CA ALA A 225 32.59 -23.93 35.89
C ALA A 225 31.52 -23.07 35.19
N PRO A 226 31.68 -21.73 35.19
CA PRO A 226 30.78 -20.85 34.45
C PRO A 226 30.92 -21.07 32.95
N ILE A 227 29.88 -20.72 32.20
CA ILE A 227 29.88 -20.70 30.73
C ILE A 227 30.13 -19.27 30.28
N VAL A 228 31.15 -19.07 29.44
CA VAL A 228 31.51 -17.73 28.94
C VAL A 228 31.22 -17.65 27.45
N LEU A 229 30.31 -16.76 27.07
CA LEU A 229 29.89 -16.50 25.70
C LEU A 229 30.30 -15.07 25.29
N PRO A 230 31.39 -14.92 24.52
CA PRO A 230 31.73 -13.63 23.94
C PRO A 230 30.75 -13.29 22.82
N MET A 231 30.44 -12.02 22.69
CA MET A 231 29.68 -11.45 21.60
C MET A 231 30.49 -10.33 20.96
N THR A 232 30.48 -10.25 19.65
CA THR A 232 30.93 -9.06 18.92
C THR A 232 29.68 -8.28 18.53
N VAL A 233 29.63 -7.02 18.95
CA VAL A 233 28.55 -6.08 18.65
C VAL A 233 29.04 -5.01 17.67
N PRO A 234 28.14 -4.31 16.95
CA PRO A 234 28.52 -3.15 16.15
C PRO A 234 29.32 -2.11 16.94
N ASP A 235 30.25 -1.42 16.27
CA ASP A 235 31.06 -0.39 16.91
C ASP A 235 30.19 0.73 17.48
N GLY A 236 30.45 1.11 18.73
CA GLY A 236 29.70 2.14 19.46
C GLY A 236 28.41 1.65 20.15
N MET A 237 28.03 0.38 19.99
CA MET A 237 26.95 -0.23 20.77
C MET A 237 27.38 -0.45 22.23
N THR A 238 26.51 -0.15 23.19
CA THR A 238 26.74 -0.36 24.63
C THR A 238 25.83 -1.46 25.16
N ALA A 239 26.36 -2.31 26.05
CA ALA A 239 25.61 -3.34 26.76
C ALA A 239 25.49 -2.99 28.24
N GLU A 240 24.26 -2.88 28.74
CA GLU A 240 23.96 -2.56 30.13
C GLU A 240 23.17 -3.70 30.78
N GLN A 241 23.67 -4.21 31.90
CA GLN A 241 22.96 -5.24 32.66
C GLN A 241 21.88 -4.61 33.56
N ASN A 242 20.65 -5.08 33.42
CA ASN A 242 19.50 -4.63 34.18
C ASN A 242 19.40 -5.35 35.54
N GLY A 243 18.64 -4.76 36.47
CA GLY A 243 18.46 -5.32 37.83
C GLY A 243 17.73 -6.66 37.89
N ASP A 244 17.01 -7.05 36.83
CA ASP A 244 16.36 -8.36 36.71
C ASP A 244 17.25 -9.43 36.05
N GLY A 245 18.51 -9.08 35.73
CA GLY A 245 19.49 -9.97 35.12
C GLY A 245 19.49 -9.96 33.58
N SER A 246 18.55 -9.26 32.94
CA SER A 246 18.55 -9.05 31.48
C SER A 246 19.62 -8.05 31.04
N VAL A 247 19.88 -7.92 29.74
CA VAL A 247 20.89 -7.00 29.18
C VAL A 247 20.27 -6.17 28.08
N THR A 248 20.39 -4.85 28.20
CA THR A 248 19.97 -3.89 27.18
C THR A 248 21.19 -3.52 26.33
N PHE A 249 21.10 -3.75 25.02
CA PHE A 249 22.05 -3.25 24.04
C PHE A 249 21.50 -1.98 23.42
N THR A 250 22.27 -0.90 23.45
CA THR A 250 21.88 0.40 22.92
C THR A 250 22.86 0.83 21.85
N ASP A 251 22.37 1.28 20.70
CA ASP A 251 23.25 1.79 19.64
C ASP A 251 23.94 3.12 20.03
N ALA A 252 24.90 3.56 19.21
CA ALA A 252 25.67 4.77 19.46
C ALA A 252 24.82 6.06 19.51
N LYS A 253 23.58 6.02 19.00
CA LYS A 253 22.65 7.16 18.97
C LYS A 253 21.64 7.14 20.11
N GLY A 254 21.52 6.02 20.83
CA GLY A 254 20.49 5.82 21.85
C GLY A 254 19.12 5.46 21.27
N GLU A 255 19.01 5.16 19.98
CA GLU A 255 17.75 5.00 19.26
C GLU A 255 17.29 3.53 19.22
N ASP A 256 18.21 2.59 19.02
CA ASP A 256 17.90 1.16 18.93
C ASP A 256 18.23 0.44 20.24
N GLN A 257 17.23 -0.13 20.89
CA GLN A 257 17.37 -0.93 22.12
C GLN A 257 16.99 -2.40 21.90
N VAL A 258 17.95 -3.30 22.03
CA VAL A 258 17.73 -4.76 22.07
C VAL A 258 17.79 -5.22 23.51
N LEU A 259 16.81 -6.00 23.95
CA LEU A 259 16.85 -6.62 25.29
C LEU A 259 17.12 -8.11 25.11
N MET A 260 18.18 -8.59 25.74
CA MET A 260 18.45 -10.00 25.92
C MET A 260 17.91 -10.42 27.29
N PRO A 261 16.93 -11.34 27.37
CA PRO A 261 16.36 -11.78 28.65
C PRO A 261 17.40 -12.40 29.59
N ALA A 262 17.08 -12.41 30.89
CA ALA A 262 17.91 -13.12 31.87
C ALA A 262 17.84 -14.64 31.60
N PRO A 263 18.98 -15.36 31.63
CA PRO A 263 19.01 -16.77 31.30
C PRO A 263 18.34 -17.63 32.36
N VAL A 264 17.76 -18.73 31.90
CA VAL A 264 17.17 -19.77 32.77
C VAL A 264 17.72 -21.13 32.38
N MET A 265 17.60 -22.10 33.28
CA MET A 265 17.84 -23.50 32.98
C MET A 265 16.67 -24.36 33.43
N TRP A 266 16.46 -25.48 32.74
CA TRP A 266 15.41 -26.44 33.08
C TRP A 266 15.84 -27.85 32.80
N ASP A 267 15.26 -28.79 33.54
CA ASP A 267 15.51 -30.21 33.38
C ASP A 267 14.55 -30.83 32.33
N ALA A 268 14.68 -32.12 32.07
CA ALA A 268 13.87 -32.83 31.09
C ALA A 268 12.41 -33.02 31.50
N THR A 269 12.02 -32.65 32.72
CA THR A 269 10.68 -32.86 33.26
C THR A 269 9.67 -31.92 32.58
N VAL A 270 8.63 -32.52 32.00
CA VAL A 270 7.52 -31.84 31.35
C VAL A 270 6.22 -32.38 31.91
N ASP A 271 5.30 -31.50 32.30
CA ASP A 271 3.95 -31.92 32.61
C ASP A 271 3.22 -32.34 31.31
N LYS A 272 2.73 -33.57 31.27
CA LYS A 272 2.18 -34.16 30.03
C LYS A 272 0.89 -33.48 29.55
N LYS A 273 0.16 -32.76 30.43
CA LYS A 273 -1.12 -32.14 30.09
C LYS A 273 -0.94 -30.70 29.61
N SER A 274 -0.11 -29.91 30.29
CA SER A 274 0.17 -28.52 29.96
C SER A 274 1.31 -28.36 28.95
N LEU A 275 2.20 -29.36 28.86
CA LEU A 275 3.50 -29.31 28.20
C LEU A 275 4.46 -28.26 28.80
N GLU A 276 4.16 -27.75 29.99
CA GLU A 276 5.05 -26.82 30.69
C GLU A 276 6.27 -27.56 31.26
N ARG A 277 7.40 -26.86 31.27
CA ARG A 277 8.55 -27.24 32.11
C ARG A 277 8.17 -26.97 33.57
N THR A 278 8.40 -27.95 34.43
CA THR A 278 7.99 -27.88 35.85
C THR A 278 9.16 -27.75 36.82
N ASN A 279 10.39 -27.98 36.37
CA ASN A 279 11.60 -27.80 37.16
C ASN A 279 12.57 -26.87 36.41
N THR A 280 12.49 -25.58 36.73
CA THR A 280 13.20 -24.47 36.09
C THR A 280 13.93 -23.68 37.17
N LYS A 281 15.11 -23.14 36.88
CA LYS A 281 15.89 -22.32 37.80
C LYS A 281 16.53 -21.14 37.05
N PRO A 282 16.54 -19.92 37.60
CA PRO A 282 17.31 -18.82 37.03
C PRO A 282 18.81 -19.17 36.97
N VAL A 283 19.50 -18.64 35.96
CA VAL A 283 20.95 -18.73 35.83
C VAL A 283 21.53 -17.34 36.06
N GLU A 284 22.51 -17.21 36.97
CA GLU A 284 23.17 -15.92 37.18
C GLU A 284 23.97 -15.56 35.91
N MET A 285 23.81 -14.35 35.40
CA MET A 285 24.61 -13.82 34.31
C MET A 285 25.39 -12.60 34.77
N LYS A 286 26.61 -12.41 34.28
CA LYS A 286 27.39 -11.17 34.41
C LYS A 286 27.83 -10.69 33.04
N VAL A 287 27.79 -9.39 32.84
CA VAL A 287 28.17 -8.74 31.58
C VAL A 287 29.43 -7.90 31.79
N ALA A 288 30.41 -8.06 30.91
CA ALA A 288 31.56 -7.17 30.82
C ALA A 288 31.76 -6.75 29.36
N GLN A 289 31.96 -5.45 29.09
CA GLN A 289 32.20 -4.96 27.74
C GLN A 289 33.60 -4.35 27.61
N HIS A 290 34.31 -4.74 26.55
CA HIS A 290 35.62 -4.24 26.17
C HIS A 290 35.62 -3.86 24.67
N GLY A 291 35.47 -2.57 24.38
CA GLY A 291 35.29 -2.10 23.01
C GLY A 291 34.01 -2.69 22.40
N ASN A 292 34.14 -3.36 21.26
CA ASN A 292 33.04 -4.02 20.56
C ASN A 292 32.83 -5.49 20.97
N THR A 293 33.54 -5.97 22.00
CA THR A 293 33.37 -7.31 22.55
C THR A 293 32.63 -7.25 23.88
N VAL A 294 31.52 -7.97 23.97
CA VAL A 294 30.71 -8.14 25.20
C VAL A 294 30.87 -9.58 25.67
N GLU A 295 31.32 -9.79 26.90
CA GLU A 295 31.48 -11.11 27.50
C GLU A 295 30.31 -11.39 28.44
N LEU A 296 29.54 -12.45 28.13
CA LEU A 296 28.45 -12.95 28.96
C LEU A 296 28.95 -14.15 29.77
N THR A 297 29.00 -14.02 31.09
CA THR A 297 29.37 -15.11 32.00
C THR A 297 28.13 -15.66 32.68
N LEU A 298 27.71 -16.87 32.30
CA LEU A 298 26.59 -17.59 32.90
C LEU A 298 27.10 -18.54 33.97
N THR A 299 26.45 -18.55 35.14
CA THR A 299 26.80 -19.41 36.27
C THR A 299 25.60 -20.29 36.65
N PRO A 300 25.50 -21.51 36.06
CA PRO A 300 24.48 -22.48 36.44
C PRO A 300 24.65 -22.93 37.89
N ASP A 301 23.53 -23.20 38.57
CA ASP A 301 23.55 -23.68 39.95
C ASP A 301 24.02 -25.14 40.02
N ALA A 302 25.25 -25.33 40.49
CA ALA A 302 25.90 -26.63 40.52
C ALA A 302 25.31 -27.60 41.56
N GLU A 303 24.63 -27.11 42.61
CA GLU A 303 23.92 -27.96 43.56
C GLU A 303 22.64 -28.51 42.93
N TRP A 304 21.88 -27.66 42.24
CA TRP A 304 20.69 -28.08 41.51
C TRP A 304 21.02 -29.06 40.38
N LEU A 305 22.11 -28.84 39.64
CA LEU A 305 22.55 -29.77 38.60
C LEU A 305 22.91 -31.15 39.16
N ARG A 306 23.46 -31.22 40.38
CA ARG A 306 23.85 -32.48 41.03
C ARG A 306 22.74 -33.08 41.90
N ASP A 307 21.61 -32.40 42.07
CA ASP A 307 20.46 -32.93 42.82
C ASP A 307 19.96 -34.22 42.15
N PRO A 308 19.84 -35.35 42.88
CA PRO A 308 19.28 -36.58 42.33
C PRO A 308 17.86 -36.46 41.75
N LYS A 309 17.13 -35.38 42.05
CA LYS A 309 15.81 -35.07 41.48
C LYS A 309 15.88 -34.39 40.11
N THR A 310 17.04 -33.86 39.71
CA THR A 310 17.24 -33.21 38.42
C THR A 310 17.28 -34.25 37.32
N THR A 311 16.32 -34.18 36.40
CA THR A 311 16.19 -35.15 35.32
C THR A 311 16.91 -34.66 34.07
N TYR A 312 17.96 -35.35 33.64
CA TYR A 312 18.69 -34.99 32.42
C TYR A 312 17.95 -35.46 31.14
N PRO A 313 18.14 -34.76 30.01
CA PRO A 313 19.04 -33.63 29.79
C PRO A 313 18.53 -32.30 30.39
N VAL A 314 19.46 -31.52 30.96
CA VAL A 314 19.25 -30.14 31.38
C VAL A 314 19.56 -29.20 30.22
N THR A 315 18.74 -28.18 30.02
CA THR A 315 18.96 -27.13 29.02
C THR A 315 19.26 -25.82 29.73
N ILE A 316 20.32 -25.14 29.32
CA ILE A 316 20.68 -23.77 29.73
C ILE A 316 20.39 -22.86 28.55
N ASP A 317 19.60 -21.82 28.80
CA ASP A 317 19.03 -20.94 27.80
C ASP A 317 19.39 -19.48 28.09
N PRO A 318 20.45 -18.94 27.47
CA PRO A 318 20.58 -17.51 27.22
C PRO A 318 19.71 -17.15 26.03
N ALA A 319 18.46 -16.77 26.30
CA ALA A 319 17.54 -16.31 25.26
C ALA A 319 18.17 -15.15 24.47
N THR A 320 18.20 -15.21 23.14
CA THR A 320 18.84 -14.20 22.28
C THR A 320 17.93 -13.71 21.17
N ASP A 321 17.03 -12.76 21.45
CA ASP A 321 16.19 -12.20 20.40
C ASP A 321 16.72 -10.87 19.84
N THR A 322 16.56 -10.68 18.53
CA THR A 322 16.94 -9.46 17.80
C THR A 322 15.73 -8.80 17.15
N LEU A 323 15.50 -7.55 17.57
CA LEU A 323 14.74 -6.47 16.89
C LEU A 323 13.51 -6.89 16.05
N ASP A 324 12.31 -6.73 16.63
CA ASP A 324 11.09 -6.50 15.83
C ASP A 324 10.31 -5.27 16.34
N VAL A 325 9.59 -4.64 15.40
CA VAL A 325 8.77 -3.43 15.52
C VAL A 325 7.29 -3.78 15.77
N LEU A 326 6.90 -5.03 15.49
CA LEU A 326 5.65 -5.64 15.95
C LEU A 326 5.97 -6.55 17.14
N PHE A 327 5.13 -6.52 18.16
CA PHE A 327 5.46 -7.08 19.47
C PHE A 327 4.39 -8.05 19.93
N ASP A 328 4.78 -9.27 20.25
CA ASP A 328 4.00 -10.19 21.06
C ASP A 328 4.80 -10.69 22.27
N THR A 329 4.09 -11.11 23.30
CA THR A 329 4.68 -11.69 24.51
C THR A 329 3.59 -12.41 25.31
N PHE A 330 3.99 -13.24 26.28
CA PHE A 330 3.07 -13.71 27.30
C PHE A 330 3.60 -13.42 28.71
N VAL A 331 2.69 -13.29 29.65
CA VAL A 331 2.98 -13.27 31.08
C VAL A 331 2.42 -14.52 31.71
N GLN A 332 3.12 -15.08 32.68
CA GLN A 332 2.65 -16.22 33.46
C GLN A 332 3.03 -16.06 34.93
N GLY A 333 2.11 -16.40 35.83
CA GLY A 333 2.37 -16.34 37.26
C GLY A 333 3.56 -17.23 37.66
N GLY A 334 4.53 -16.65 38.36
CA GLY A 334 5.80 -17.31 38.74
C GLY A 334 6.97 -17.01 37.80
N ASP A 335 6.71 -16.57 36.56
CA ASP A 335 7.76 -16.23 35.61
C ASP A 335 8.21 -14.77 35.83
N THR A 336 9.53 -14.55 35.92
CA THR A 336 10.13 -13.24 36.21
C THR A 336 10.91 -12.64 35.05
N THR A 337 11.11 -13.41 33.97
CA THR A 337 11.90 -13.02 32.79
C THR A 337 11.02 -12.60 31.62
N ASP A 338 11.60 -11.89 30.66
CA ASP A 338 10.92 -11.56 29.40
C ASP A 338 10.65 -12.82 28.59
N GLN A 339 9.52 -12.81 27.88
CA GLN A 339 9.01 -13.93 27.09
C GLN A 339 8.74 -13.54 25.63
N SER A 340 9.11 -12.32 25.22
CA SER A 340 8.87 -11.83 23.86
C SER A 340 9.60 -12.62 22.77
N ALA A 341 10.73 -13.25 23.11
CA ALA A 341 11.49 -14.16 22.25
C ALA A 341 10.87 -15.55 22.07
N ASN A 342 9.85 -15.89 22.88
CA ASN A 342 9.37 -17.26 22.93
C ASN A 342 8.55 -17.61 21.69
N THR A 343 8.74 -18.82 21.14
CA THR A 343 7.90 -19.36 20.03
C THR A 343 6.44 -19.62 20.43
N ASP A 344 6.09 -19.38 21.70
CA ASP A 344 4.79 -19.59 22.30
C ASP A 344 4.09 -18.31 22.72
N LEU A 345 2.77 -18.32 22.49
CA LEU A 345 1.82 -17.51 23.22
C LEU A 345 0.92 -18.43 24.05
N LYS A 346 0.58 -18.03 25.27
CA LYS A 346 -0.11 -18.87 26.26
C LYS A 346 -1.31 -18.17 26.88
N LEU A 347 -2.36 -18.95 27.18
CA LEU A 347 -3.47 -18.48 28.01
C LEU A 347 -4.02 -19.59 28.91
N GLY A 348 -4.63 -19.17 30.03
CA GLY A 348 -5.30 -20.05 30.97
C GLY A 348 -4.38 -20.55 32.08
N TRP A 349 -4.77 -21.59 32.79
CA TRP A 349 -4.03 -22.10 33.95
C TRP A 349 -3.54 -23.54 33.70
N PRO A 350 -2.23 -23.80 33.70
CA PRO A 350 -1.66 -25.13 33.45
C PRO A 350 -1.61 -26.01 34.72
N GLY A 351 -2.12 -25.53 35.86
CA GLY A 351 -1.84 -26.10 37.18
C GLY A 351 -0.77 -25.29 37.94
N ASP A 352 -0.58 -25.59 39.22
CA ASP A 352 0.33 -24.85 40.11
C ASP A 352 1.75 -25.44 40.11
N HIS A 353 2.74 -24.64 40.53
CA HIS A 353 4.08 -25.14 40.84
C HIS A 353 4.09 -25.87 42.20
N ALA A 354 5.15 -26.64 42.50
CA ALA A 354 5.40 -27.10 43.85
C ALA A 354 5.65 -25.88 44.77
N GLY A 355 4.68 -25.51 45.62
CA GLY A 355 4.79 -24.34 46.51
C GLY A 355 3.81 -23.18 46.24
N THR A 356 2.55 -23.48 45.93
CA THR A 356 1.37 -22.56 45.97
C THR A 356 1.28 -21.39 44.97
N THR A 357 2.27 -21.18 44.10
CA THR A 357 2.18 -20.12 43.08
C THR A 357 1.29 -20.54 41.90
N LYS A 358 0.22 -19.77 41.66
CA LYS A 358 -0.71 -19.97 40.54
C LYS A 358 -0.08 -19.52 39.22
N ARG A 359 0.01 -20.41 38.25
CA ARG A 359 0.69 -20.18 36.95
C ARG A 359 -0.22 -19.74 35.81
N THR A 360 -1.23 -18.93 36.10
CA THR A 360 -2.12 -18.42 35.03
C THR A 360 -1.30 -17.63 34.01
N ALA A 361 -1.55 -17.84 32.72
CA ALA A 361 -0.92 -17.12 31.62
C ALA A 361 -1.90 -16.26 30.82
N ARG A 362 -1.38 -15.20 30.22
CA ARG A 362 -2.06 -14.28 29.29
C ARG A 362 -1.08 -13.83 28.22
N SER A 363 -1.55 -13.63 27.00
CA SER A 363 -0.72 -13.16 25.88
C SER A 363 -1.12 -11.76 25.45
N PHE A 364 -0.17 -11.00 24.92
CA PHE A 364 -0.36 -9.65 24.40
C PHE A 364 0.21 -9.58 22.98
N LEU A 365 -0.49 -8.90 22.08
CA LEU A 365 -0.08 -8.74 20.69
C LEU A 365 -0.34 -7.30 20.23
N THR A 366 0.54 -6.78 19.39
CA THR A 366 0.43 -5.45 18.78
C THR A 366 0.54 -5.56 17.26
N PHE A 367 -0.41 -4.92 16.55
CA PHE A 367 -0.42 -4.84 15.09
C PHE A 367 -0.29 -3.37 14.65
N ARG A 368 0.29 -3.14 13.48
CA ARG A 368 0.28 -1.81 12.83
C ARG A 368 -1.09 -1.54 12.25
N THR A 369 -1.72 -0.42 12.62
CA THR A 369 -3.10 -0.08 12.21
C THR A 369 -3.19 1.18 11.36
N SER A 370 -2.11 1.95 11.23
CA SER A 370 -2.04 3.13 10.36
C SER A 370 -2.35 2.84 8.90
N ASN A 371 -2.04 1.62 8.45
CA ASN A 371 -2.25 1.11 7.10
C ASN A 371 -3.73 0.93 6.69
N PHE A 372 -4.67 1.05 7.62
CA PHE A 372 -6.11 1.15 7.36
C PHE A 372 -6.77 2.29 8.16
N ALA A 373 -6.01 3.30 8.59
CA ALA A 373 -6.54 4.45 9.31
C ALA A 373 -7.62 5.19 8.50
N ASP A 374 -8.67 5.67 9.16
CA ASP A 374 -9.82 6.37 8.57
C ASP A 374 -10.61 5.54 7.53
N SER A 375 -10.39 4.23 7.49
CA SER A 375 -11.15 3.31 6.66
C SER A 375 -12.44 2.85 7.33
N LEU A 376 -13.36 2.36 6.53
CA LEU A 376 -14.60 1.73 6.94
C LEU A 376 -14.39 0.23 7.03
N VAL A 377 -14.00 -0.21 8.23
CA VAL A 377 -13.81 -1.63 8.54
C VAL A 377 -15.16 -2.32 8.61
N SER A 378 -15.39 -3.26 7.69
CA SER A 378 -16.60 -4.09 7.63
C SER A 378 -16.45 -5.40 8.38
N LYS A 379 -15.24 -5.94 8.48
CA LYS A 379 -14.92 -7.17 9.19
C LYS A 379 -13.48 -7.18 9.65
N ALA A 380 -13.21 -7.66 10.86
CA ALA A 380 -11.86 -8.02 11.27
C ALA A 380 -11.84 -9.34 12.05
N THR A 381 -10.82 -10.17 11.80
CA THR A 381 -10.68 -11.49 12.41
C THR A 381 -9.24 -11.70 12.86
N LEU A 382 -9.07 -11.96 14.16
CA LEU A 382 -7.80 -12.41 14.72
C LEU A 382 -7.69 -13.92 14.50
N LYS A 383 -6.57 -14.38 13.93
CA LYS A 383 -6.26 -15.78 13.67
C LYS A 383 -5.02 -16.19 14.47
N MET A 384 -5.15 -17.26 15.26
CA MET A 384 -4.08 -17.82 16.09
C MET A 384 -3.88 -19.30 15.76
N TRP A 385 -2.64 -19.76 15.60
CA TRP A 385 -2.37 -21.17 15.37
C TRP A 385 -2.32 -21.94 16.71
N ASN A 386 -3.37 -22.69 17.03
CA ASN A 386 -3.48 -23.43 18.29
C ASN A 386 -2.91 -24.86 18.12
N TYR A 387 -1.67 -25.05 18.58
CA TYR A 387 -0.98 -26.33 18.48
C TYR A 387 -1.17 -27.22 19.72
N HIS A 388 -1.50 -26.63 20.88
CA HIS A 388 -1.74 -27.39 22.10
C HIS A 388 -2.91 -26.85 22.92
N SER A 389 -3.69 -27.77 23.47
CA SER A 389 -4.71 -27.51 24.48
C SER A 389 -4.67 -28.61 25.53
N TRP A 390 -5.04 -28.30 26.77
CA TRP A 390 -5.10 -29.29 27.86
C TRP A 390 -5.93 -30.54 27.53
N SER A 391 -7.02 -30.35 26.78
CA SER A 391 -7.88 -31.41 26.29
C SER A 391 -8.44 -31.07 24.91
N CYS A 392 -9.11 -32.04 24.28
CA CYS A 392 -9.85 -31.83 23.03
C CYS A 392 -11.21 -31.15 23.24
N GLU A 393 -11.61 -30.87 24.49
CA GLU A 393 -12.89 -30.22 24.79
C GLU A 393 -12.83 -28.72 24.49
N LYS A 394 -13.92 -28.19 23.92
CA LYS A 394 -14.04 -26.76 23.69
C LYS A 394 -14.03 -26.01 25.03
N ARG A 395 -13.17 -25.00 25.13
CA ARG A 395 -13.10 -24.07 26.27
C ARG A 395 -12.95 -22.64 25.78
N GLY A 396 -13.64 -21.74 26.45
CA GLY A 396 -13.72 -20.33 26.07
C GLY A 396 -12.42 -19.58 26.33
N TRP A 397 -12.06 -18.69 25.40
CA TRP A 397 -11.02 -17.69 25.54
C TRP A 397 -11.52 -16.35 25.03
N GLU A 398 -10.94 -15.28 25.53
CA GLU A 398 -11.38 -13.91 25.32
C GLU A 398 -10.29 -13.07 24.66
N VAL A 399 -10.71 -12.11 23.84
CA VAL A 399 -9.86 -11.04 23.30
C VAL A 399 -10.25 -9.73 23.97
N TRP A 400 -9.26 -9.01 24.48
CA TRP A 400 -9.44 -7.72 25.13
C TRP A 400 -8.64 -6.65 24.40
N ALA A 401 -9.19 -5.44 24.30
CA ALA A 401 -8.39 -4.25 24.04
C ALA A 401 -7.46 -4.02 25.23
N ALA A 402 -6.20 -3.69 24.99
CA ALA A 402 -5.20 -3.53 26.04
C ALA A 402 -4.28 -2.33 25.77
N ASP A 403 -3.63 -1.83 26.82
CA ASP A 403 -2.43 -1.00 26.66
C ASP A 403 -1.32 -1.82 25.95
N PRO A 404 -0.37 -1.17 25.26
CA PRO A 404 0.72 -1.87 24.59
C PRO A 404 1.61 -2.62 25.58
N ALA A 405 2.01 -3.82 25.20
CA ALA A 405 3.05 -4.58 25.89
C ALA A 405 4.44 -4.17 25.38
N ASP A 406 5.43 -4.38 26.23
CA ASP A 406 6.85 -4.14 25.95
C ASP A 406 7.70 -5.25 26.60
N LYS A 407 9.01 -5.18 26.42
CA LYS A 407 9.96 -6.18 26.97
C LYS A 407 10.05 -6.18 28.51
N ASN A 408 9.44 -5.19 29.17
CA ASN A 408 9.32 -5.11 30.64
C ASN A 408 8.01 -5.73 31.15
N THR A 409 7.17 -6.25 30.27
CA THR A 409 5.88 -6.84 30.60
C THR A 409 6.08 -8.14 31.38
N ARG A 410 5.53 -8.20 32.60
CA ARG A 410 5.60 -9.34 33.53
C ARG A 410 4.23 -9.55 34.19
N TRP A 411 4.01 -10.70 34.82
CA TRP A 411 2.73 -10.98 35.50
C TRP A 411 2.29 -9.87 36.46
N ALA A 412 3.24 -9.36 37.26
CA ALA A 412 3.00 -8.29 38.23
C ALA A 412 2.94 -6.87 37.62
N LYS A 413 3.34 -6.70 36.35
CA LYS A 413 3.44 -5.41 35.64
C LYS A 413 2.83 -5.50 34.23
N GLN A 414 1.74 -6.26 34.09
CA GLN A 414 1.11 -6.49 32.80
C GLN A 414 0.32 -5.26 32.33
N PRO A 415 0.18 -5.03 31.02
CA PRO A 415 -0.65 -3.96 30.48
C PRO A 415 -2.11 -4.04 30.96
N ALA A 416 -2.76 -2.89 31.09
CA ALA A 416 -4.15 -2.87 31.56
C ALA A 416 -5.11 -3.35 30.45
N LEU A 417 -5.96 -4.31 30.79
CA LEU A 417 -7.09 -4.72 29.96
C LEU A 417 -8.19 -3.65 30.04
N LYS A 418 -8.65 -3.14 28.91
CA LYS A 418 -9.60 -2.02 28.83
C LYS A 418 -11.03 -2.49 28.62
N GLU A 419 -11.23 -3.28 27.58
CA GLU A 419 -12.56 -3.72 27.15
C GLU A 419 -12.49 -5.13 26.58
N LYS A 420 -13.45 -5.97 26.95
CA LYS A 420 -13.61 -7.27 26.30
C LYS A 420 -14.24 -7.08 24.92
N ILE A 421 -13.51 -7.47 23.89
CA ILE A 421 -13.89 -7.31 22.48
C ILE A 421 -14.60 -8.55 21.96
N ALA A 422 -14.07 -9.73 22.28
CA ALA A 422 -14.53 -10.97 21.67
C ALA A 422 -14.42 -12.17 22.63
N THR A 423 -15.13 -13.24 22.29
CA THR A 423 -14.98 -14.55 22.91
C THR A 423 -15.01 -15.62 21.82
N SER A 424 -14.19 -16.65 21.96
CA SER A 424 -14.19 -17.83 21.09
C SER A 424 -14.08 -19.09 21.95
N THR A 425 -14.65 -20.20 21.46
CA THR A 425 -14.55 -21.52 22.10
C THR A 425 -13.75 -22.51 21.25
N GLU A 426 -13.26 -22.05 20.10
CA GLU A 426 -12.47 -22.88 19.19
C GLU A 426 -11.25 -23.42 19.91
N THR A 427 -11.04 -24.73 19.77
CA THR A 427 -10.03 -25.50 20.50
C THR A 427 -9.43 -26.52 19.57
N ARG A 428 -8.13 -26.46 19.37
CA ARG A 428 -7.33 -27.38 18.56
C ARG A 428 -6.13 -27.87 19.35
N SER A 429 -5.58 -29.01 18.95
CA SER A 429 -4.36 -29.55 19.56
C SER A 429 -3.74 -30.64 18.68
N ALA A 430 -2.42 -30.74 18.69
CA ALA A 430 -1.69 -31.84 18.07
C ALA A 430 -2.08 -33.19 18.69
N SER A 431 -2.33 -33.24 20.01
CA SER A 431 -2.80 -34.45 20.70
C SER A 431 -4.19 -34.92 20.22
N CYS A 432 -4.98 -34.00 19.67
CA CYS A 432 -6.29 -34.24 19.07
C CYS A 432 -6.21 -34.43 17.55
N LYS A 433 -5.00 -34.44 16.97
CA LYS A 433 -4.71 -34.55 15.53
C LYS A 433 -5.44 -33.50 14.68
N ASN A 434 -5.65 -32.31 15.24
CA ASN A 434 -6.41 -31.25 14.60
C ASN A 434 -5.84 -29.85 14.85
N GLU A 435 -4.57 -29.73 15.27
CA GLU A 435 -3.90 -28.43 15.40
C GLU A 435 -4.14 -27.55 14.18
N GLY A 436 -4.27 -26.25 14.43
CA GLY A 436 -4.55 -25.31 13.36
C GLY A 436 -5.12 -23.99 13.82
N TRP A 437 -5.56 -23.20 12.84
CA TRP A 437 -6.17 -21.90 13.07
C TRP A 437 -7.40 -21.98 13.95
N VAL A 438 -7.40 -21.14 14.99
CA VAL A 438 -8.59 -20.69 15.70
C VAL A 438 -8.76 -19.20 15.53
N SER A 439 -9.99 -18.72 15.66
CA SER A 439 -10.31 -17.33 15.37
C SER A 439 -11.21 -16.66 16.39
N ALA A 440 -11.15 -15.33 16.41
CA ALA A 440 -12.07 -14.45 17.12
C ALA A 440 -12.42 -13.22 16.26
N ASP A 441 -13.69 -12.81 16.30
CA ASP A 441 -14.16 -11.59 15.62
C ASP A 441 -13.76 -10.35 16.42
N VAL A 442 -12.88 -9.53 15.83
CA VAL A 442 -12.37 -8.30 16.44
C VAL A 442 -12.77 -7.06 15.65
N THR A 443 -13.85 -7.14 14.86
CA THR A 443 -14.35 -6.07 13.98
C THR A 443 -14.52 -4.76 14.75
N LYS A 444 -15.12 -4.80 15.95
CA LYS A 444 -15.32 -3.63 16.80
C LYS A 444 -14.01 -2.94 17.18
N LEU A 445 -12.97 -3.72 17.49
CA LEU A 445 -11.67 -3.20 17.89
C LEU A 445 -10.95 -2.54 16.70
N ALA A 446 -10.97 -3.19 15.53
CA ALA A 446 -10.40 -2.62 14.31
C ALA A 446 -11.13 -1.35 13.86
N GLN A 447 -12.46 -1.27 14.02
CA GLN A 447 -13.22 -0.04 13.79
C GLN A 447 -12.79 1.10 14.73
N THR A 448 -12.54 0.80 16.01
CA THR A 448 -12.02 1.77 16.97
C THR A 448 -10.65 2.29 16.54
N TRP A 449 -9.72 1.40 16.17
CA TRP A 449 -8.38 1.80 15.70
C TRP A 449 -8.43 2.63 14.43
N SER A 450 -9.25 2.22 13.46
CA SER A 450 -9.44 2.96 12.21
C SER A 450 -9.95 4.39 12.47
N SER A 451 -11.01 4.51 13.29
CA SER A 451 -11.64 5.80 13.61
C SER A 451 -10.71 6.73 14.40
N ALA A 452 -9.90 6.15 15.29
CA ALA A 452 -8.90 6.89 16.06
C ALA A 452 -7.64 7.25 15.26
N LYS A 453 -7.50 6.71 14.03
CA LYS A 453 -6.28 6.80 13.22
C LYS A 453 -5.05 6.33 14.00
N ALA A 454 -5.23 5.28 14.80
CA ALA A 454 -4.18 4.76 15.66
C ALA A 454 -3.02 4.23 14.80
N GLU A 455 -1.79 4.56 15.17
CA GLU A 455 -0.60 4.03 14.50
C GLU A 455 -0.46 2.52 14.72
N GLN A 456 -0.76 2.09 15.94
CA GLN A 456 -0.71 0.70 16.39
C GLN A 456 -1.97 0.35 17.20
N GLY A 457 -2.32 -0.93 17.19
CA GLY A 457 -3.43 -1.50 17.94
C GLY A 457 -2.98 -2.70 18.77
N SER A 458 -3.19 -2.63 20.08
CA SER A 458 -2.78 -3.69 21.02
C SER A 458 -3.98 -4.43 21.61
N LEU A 459 -3.82 -5.74 21.78
CA LEU A 459 -4.82 -6.63 22.35
C LEU A 459 -4.18 -7.62 23.33
N ALA A 460 -5.02 -8.24 24.15
CA ALA A 460 -4.64 -9.31 25.04
C ALA A 460 -5.55 -10.53 24.91
N LEU A 461 -5.00 -11.71 25.18
CA LEU A 461 -5.67 -13.00 25.18
C LEU A 461 -5.65 -13.59 26.59
N LYS A 462 -6.81 -14.06 27.05
CA LYS A 462 -6.93 -14.81 28.31
C LYS A 462 -7.98 -15.91 28.21
N ALA A 463 -7.90 -16.90 29.09
CA ALA A 463 -8.99 -17.86 29.26
C ALA A 463 -10.23 -17.16 29.81
N ALA A 464 -11.42 -17.58 29.37
CA ALA A 464 -12.68 -17.10 29.92
C ALA A 464 -12.81 -17.50 31.41
N ASP A 465 -12.30 -18.67 31.77
CA ASP A 465 -12.11 -19.12 33.15
C ASP A 465 -10.63 -19.45 33.40
N GLU A 466 -9.93 -18.59 34.15
CA GLU A 466 -8.53 -18.78 34.53
C GLU A 466 -8.35 -19.68 35.75
N SER A 467 -9.43 -20.28 36.26
CA SER A 467 -9.41 -21.33 37.28
C SER A 467 -9.68 -22.73 36.71
N ASP A 468 -10.07 -22.84 35.44
CA ASP A 468 -10.24 -24.11 34.75
C ASP A 468 -8.95 -24.53 34.05
N THR A 469 -8.34 -25.64 34.48
CA THR A 469 -7.16 -26.21 33.80
C THR A 469 -7.45 -26.63 32.36
N TYR A 470 -8.69 -27.02 32.04
CA TYR A 470 -9.07 -27.44 30.70
C TYR A 470 -9.05 -26.26 29.71
N ALA A 471 -9.06 -25.03 30.19
CA ALA A 471 -8.97 -23.82 29.37
C ALA A 471 -7.54 -23.45 28.96
N TRP A 472 -6.51 -24.18 29.43
CA TRP A 472 -5.12 -23.96 29.02
C TRP A 472 -4.92 -24.20 27.53
N LYS A 473 -4.30 -23.21 26.86
CA LYS A 473 -3.98 -23.22 25.43
C LYS A 473 -2.61 -22.63 25.17
N ARG A 474 -1.94 -23.16 24.15
CA ARG A 474 -0.72 -22.59 23.58
C ARG A 474 -0.91 -22.35 22.08
N PHE A 475 -0.39 -21.23 21.63
CA PHE A 475 -0.37 -20.79 20.25
C PHE A 475 1.06 -20.50 19.82
N ARG A 476 1.29 -20.46 18.51
CA ARG A 476 2.53 -19.94 17.95
C ARG A 476 2.58 -18.41 18.05
N SER A 477 3.76 -17.86 18.31
CA SER A 477 4.07 -16.42 18.28
C SER A 477 4.62 -15.97 16.91
N SER A 478 5.04 -14.71 16.80
CA SER A 478 5.84 -14.18 15.69
C SER A 478 7.08 -15.02 15.38
N GLU A 479 7.64 -15.70 16.37
CA GLU A 479 8.89 -16.47 16.27
C GLU A 479 8.76 -17.86 15.68
N ALA A 480 7.54 -18.29 15.36
CA ALA A 480 7.31 -19.60 14.79
C ALA A 480 8.02 -19.76 13.44
N ALA A 481 8.84 -20.82 13.29
CA ALA A 481 9.61 -21.07 12.07
C ALA A 481 8.75 -21.14 10.79
N ASP A 482 7.57 -21.76 10.87
CA ASP A 482 6.63 -21.86 9.75
C ASP A 482 5.77 -20.60 9.64
N GLN A 483 5.94 -19.87 8.53
CA GLN A 483 5.20 -18.65 8.22
C GLN A 483 3.69 -18.82 8.23
N ASN A 484 3.18 -20.04 7.98
CA ASN A 484 1.75 -20.33 7.95
C ASN A 484 1.15 -20.54 9.34
N GLN A 485 1.94 -20.32 10.41
CA GLN A 485 1.51 -20.48 11.80
C GLN A 485 1.64 -19.17 12.61
N VAL A 486 2.16 -18.10 12.00
CA VAL A 486 2.37 -16.79 12.63
C VAL A 486 1.04 -16.06 12.86
N PRO A 487 0.74 -15.56 14.08
CA PRO A 487 -0.51 -14.84 14.37
C PRO A 487 -0.85 -13.79 13.29
N THR A 488 -2.09 -13.77 12.84
CA THR A 488 -2.52 -12.90 11.73
C THR A 488 -3.79 -12.14 12.08
N LEU A 489 -3.81 -10.83 11.86
CA LEU A 489 -5.00 -10.00 11.88
C LEU A 489 -5.48 -9.76 10.44
N GLU A 490 -6.67 -10.26 10.11
CA GLU A 490 -7.31 -10.03 8.81
C GLU A 490 -8.37 -8.94 8.93
N VAL A 491 -8.26 -7.86 8.15
CA VAL A 491 -9.17 -6.70 8.16
C VAL A 491 -9.72 -6.47 6.76
N THR A 492 -11.05 -6.47 6.62
CA THR A 492 -11.75 -6.07 5.41
C THR A 492 -12.29 -4.66 5.58
N TYR A 493 -11.97 -3.77 4.63
CA TYR A 493 -12.26 -2.35 4.72
C TYR A 493 -12.49 -1.72 3.35
N ASN A 494 -13.06 -0.51 3.36
CA ASN A 494 -13.12 0.40 2.20
C ASN A 494 -12.80 1.83 2.64
N TYR A 495 -12.42 2.73 1.73
CA TYR A 495 -12.36 4.17 2.05
C TYR A 495 -13.62 4.91 1.59
N ARG A 496 -13.89 6.07 2.20
CA ARG A 496 -14.99 6.95 1.77
C ARG A 496 -14.60 7.73 0.52
N PRO A 497 -15.56 8.03 -0.37
CA PRO A 497 -15.33 9.02 -1.41
C PRO A 497 -15.21 10.41 -0.78
N TYR A 498 -14.55 11.34 -1.48
CA TYR A 498 -14.50 12.74 -1.10
C TYR A 498 -15.77 13.48 -1.51
N ASN A 499 -16.17 14.49 -0.75
CA ASN A 499 -17.36 15.32 -1.01
C ASN A 499 -17.29 16.16 -2.31
N GLY A 500 -16.16 16.12 -3.02
CA GLY A 500 -15.92 16.76 -4.31
C GLY A 500 -15.09 18.04 -4.20
N ILE A 501 -14.21 18.24 -5.18
CA ILE A 501 -13.34 19.43 -5.26
C ILE A 501 -13.58 20.22 -6.56
N ASN A 502 -13.08 21.46 -6.62
CA ASN A 502 -13.18 22.32 -7.80
C ASN A 502 -14.63 22.49 -8.32
N LEU A 503 -15.51 22.96 -7.44
CA LEU A 503 -16.90 23.23 -7.77
C LEU A 503 -17.01 24.45 -8.70
N GLN A 504 -17.76 24.30 -9.81
CA GLN A 504 -17.94 25.34 -10.81
C GLN A 504 -19.40 25.45 -11.29
N ALA A 505 -19.85 26.67 -11.58
CA ALA A 505 -21.16 26.95 -12.19
C ALA A 505 -21.00 27.67 -13.54
N GLY A 506 -21.75 27.27 -14.56
CA GLY A 506 -21.60 27.79 -15.91
C GLY A 506 -22.39 27.01 -16.96
N THR A 507 -22.07 27.05 -18.25
CA THR A 507 -20.93 27.68 -18.94
C THR A 507 -20.97 29.22 -18.89
N PRO A 508 -19.84 29.93 -19.00
CA PRO A 508 -18.47 29.46 -19.30
C PRO A 508 -17.61 29.01 -18.11
N PHE A 509 -18.17 28.88 -16.90
CA PHE A 509 -17.43 28.57 -15.66
C PHE A 509 -16.46 29.68 -15.24
N LEU A 510 -16.86 30.93 -15.46
CA LEU A 510 -16.06 32.11 -15.11
C LEU A 510 -16.40 32.61 -13.71
N SER A 511 -15.39 32.65 -12.85
CA SER A 511 -15.48 33.21 -11.50
C SER A 511 -14.79 34.57 -11.42
N GLN A 512 -15.45 35.52 -10.78
CA GLN A 512 -14.90 36.84 -10.46
C GLN A 512 -15.08 37.08 -8.95
N GLY A 513 -13.97 37.23 -8.21
CA GLY A 513 -14.03 37.40 -6.75
C GLY A 513 -14.68 36.24 -6.00
N GLY A 514 -14.56 35.01 -6.52
CA GLY A 514 -15.16 33.81 -5.92
C GLY A 514 -16.66 33.63 -6.19
N ILE A 515 -17.23 34.40 -7.13
CA ILE A 515 -18.62 34.26 -7.57
C ILE A 515 -18.63 33.94 -9.07
N PHE A 516 -19.23 32.81 -9.44
CA PHE A 516 -19.39 32.42 -10.83
C PHE A 516 -20.48 33.24 -11.53
N LYS A 517 -20.23 33.66 -12.77
CA LYS A 517 -21.22 34.32 -13.62
C LYS A 517 -21.95 33.29 -14.47
N VAL A 518 -23.28 33.35 -14.47
CA VAL A 518 -24.15 32.41 -15.18
C VAL A 518 -25.17 33.18 -15.99
N ASN A 519 -25.31 32.90 -17.30
CA ASN A 519 -26.26 33.58 -18.18
C ASN A 519 -27.57 32.80 -18.46
N SER A 520 -27.83 31.74 -17.69
CA SER A 520 -28.99 30.85 -17.89
C SER A 520 -29.64 30.51 -16.55
N THR A 521 -30.96 30.33 -16.53
CA THR A 521 -31.68 29.77 -15.38
C THR A 521 -31.57 28.24 -15.28
N THR A 522 -30.91 27.60 -16.25
CA THR A 522 -30.61 26.16 -16.28
C THR A 522 -29.11 25.90 -16.48
N PRO A 523 -28.23 26.47 -15.63
CA PRO A 523 -26.80 26.27 -15.76
C PRO A 523 -26.41 24.81 -15.55
N THR A 524 -25.23 24.47 -16.06
CA THR A 524 -24.49 23.29 -15.66
C THR A 524 -23.68 23.58 -14.39
N LEU A 525 -23.83 22.72 -13.40
CA LEU A 525 -22.98 22.67 -12.21
C LEU A 525 -22.06 21.46 -12.35
N ARG A 526 -20.82 21.57 -11.87
CA ARG A 526 -19.86 20.46 -11.89
C ARG A 526 -18.86 20.51 -10.75
N PHE A 527 -18.25 19.37 -10.47
CA PHE A 527 -17.10 19.22 -9.56
C PHE A 527 -16.24 18.02 -10.00
N SER A 528 -15.06 17.87 -9.41
CA SER A 528 -14.18 16.73 -9.62
C SER A 528 -14.45 15.68 -8.54
N ALA A 529 -14.90 14.50 -8.96
CA ALA A 529 -15.10 13.36 -8.08
C ALA A 529 -13.74 12.76 -7.73
N GLU A 530 -13.53 12.42 -6.46
CA GLU A 530 -12.28 11.82 -5.97
C GLU A 530 -12.63 10.74 -4.94
N ASP A 531 -11.89 9.64 -4.98
CA ASP A 531 -12.01 8.51 -4.06
C ASP A 531 -10.64 7.84 -3.97
N HIS A 532 -10.18 7.56 -2.74
CA HIS A 532 -8.95 6.83 -2.45
C HIS A 532 -8.93 5.42 -3.09
N ASN A 533 -10.09 4.84 -3.40
CA ASN A 533 -10.20 3.49 -3.98
C ASN A 533 -10.03 3.48 -5.53
N GLY A 534 -9.90 4.64 -6.17
CA GLY A 534 -9.47 4.83 -7.56
C GLY A 534 -10.44 4.41 -8.68
N GLU A 535 -11.37 3.47 -8.43
CA GLU A 535 -12.23 2.89 -9.47
C GLU A 535 -13.74 2.88 -9.17
N ASP A 536 -14.16 3.40 -8.02
CA ASP A 536 -15.58 3.44 -7.69
C ASP A 536 -16.36 4.39 -8.60
N GLN A 537 -17.60 4.01 -8.90
CA GLN A 537 -18.57 4.91 -9.52
C GLN A 537 -19.08 5.85 -8.44
N VAL A 538 -18.75 7.12 -8.56
CA VAL A 538 -19.13 8.16 -7.62
C VAL A 538 -20.36 8.88 -8.15
N THR A 539 -21.45 8.78 -7.40
CA THR A 539 -22.65 9.60 -7.62
C THR A 539 -22.48 10.92 -6.88
N GLY A 540 -22.46 12.02 -7.62
CA GLY A 540 -22.42 13.37 -7.04
C GLY A 540 -23.81 13.90 -6.72
N THR A 541 -24.02 14.39 -5.51
CA THR A 541 -25.22 15.14 -5.10
C THR A 541 -24.89 16.61 -4.96
N PHE A 542 -25.71 17.48 -5.55
CA PHE A 542 -25.57 18.93 -5.53
C PHE A 542 -26.74 19.55 -4.78
N GLU A 543 -26.45 20.40 -3.78
CA GLU A 543 -27.45 21.18 -3.07
C GLU A 543 -27.29 22.65 -3.44
N ILE A 544 -28.37 23.28 -3.90
CA ILE A 544 -28.42 24.68 -4.35
C ILE A 544 -29.25 25.50 -3.37
N THR A 545 -28.70 26.61 -2.89
CA THR A 545 -29.32 27.50 -1.90
C THR A 545 -29.44 28.91 -2.42
N ASP A 546 -30.60 29.55 -2.25
CA ASP A 546 -30.78 30.98 -2.49
C ASP A 546 -30.11 31.74 -1.33
N THR A 547 -29.04 32.50 -1.62
CA THR A 547 -28.23 33.15 -0.59
C THR A 547 -28.93 34.30 0.12
N SER A 548 -30.01 34.83 -0.46
CA SER A 548 -30.79 35.91 0.17
C SER A 548 -31.77 35.39 1.22
N THR A 549 -32.27 34.15 1.04
CA THR A 549 -33.27 33.54 1.93
C THR A 549 -32.70 32.40 2.77
N ASN A 550 -31.49 31.94 2.47
CA ASN A 550 -30.86 30.74 3.02
C ASN A 550 -31.73 29.48 2.87
N LYS A 551 -32.58 29.42 1.86
CA LYS A 551 -33.42 28.25 1.55
C LYS A 551 -32.81 27.42 0.44
N VAL A 552 -32.74 26.11 0.66
CA VAL A 552 -32.41 25.14 -0.39
C VAL A 552 -33.51 25.16 -1.44
N VAL A 553 -33.15 25.46 -2.68
CA VAL A 553 -34.07 25.52 -3.83
C VAL A 553 -34.08 24.23 -4.65
N ALA A 554 -32.99 23.45 -4.57
CA ALA A 554 -32.91 22.12 -5.18
C ALA A 554 -31.81 21.27 -4.54
N THR A 555 -32.03 19.95 -4.49
CA THR A 555 -31.01 18.93 -4.23
C THR A 555 -31.11 17.89 -5.34
N LEU A 556 -30.02 17.65 -6.05
CA LEU A 556 -30.02 16.93 -7.33
C LEU A 556 -28.86 15.93 -7.38
N ASN A 557 -29.13 14.71 -7.82
CA ASN A 557 -28.10 13.71 -8.10
C ASN A 557 -27.68 13.79 -9.57
N ALA A 558 -26.38 13.78 -9.84
CA ALA A 558 -25.82 13.56 -11.17
C ALA A 558 -25.82 12.07 -11.51
N ALA A 559 -25.54 11.75 -12.77
CA ALA A 559 -25.23 10.38 -13.16
C ALA A 559 -23.93 9.91 -12.46
N PRO A 560 -23.80 8.62 -12.13
CA PRO A 560 -22.55 8.08 -11.61
C PRO A 560 -21.42 8.31 -12.61
N VAL A 561 -20.25 8.70 -12.11
CA VAL A 561 -19.03 8.86 -12.90
C VAL A 561 -17.88 8.11 -12.25
N PRO A 562 -16.88 7.62 -12.99
CA PRO A 562 -15.69 7.05 -12.37
C PRO A 562 -15.02 8.03 -11.40
N SER A 563 -14.42 7.53 -10.32
CA SER A 563 -13.52 8.33 -9.48
C SER A 563 -12.47 9.05 -10.32
N ASN A 564 -12.02 10.22 -9.85
CA ASN A 564 -11.09 11.13 -10.52
C ASN A 564 -11.58 11.72 -11.85
N SER A 565 -12.90 11.74 -12.08
CA SER A 565 -13.53 12.35 -13.25
C SER A 565 -14.46 13.52 -12.88
N THR A 566 -15.00 14.23 -13.88
CA THR A 566 -15.91 15.35 -13.65
C THR A 566 -17.34 14.86 -13.51
N SER A 567 -17.94 15.05 -12.33
CA SER A 567 -19.38 14.91 -12.12
C SER A 567 -20.08 16.21 -12.50
N SER A 568 -21.11 16.13 -13.34
CA SER A 568 -21.81 17.32 -13.84
C SER A 568 -23.32 17.10 -13.92
N LEU A 569 -24.07 18.19 -13.78
CA LEU A 569 -25.53 18.19 -13.83
C LEU A 569 -26.04 19.49 -14.43
N LYS A 570 -27.15 19.46 -15.16
CA LYS A 570 -27.87 20.68 -15.60
C LYS A 570 -29.02 20.99 -14.65
N VAL A 571 -29.06 22.19 -14.09
CA VAL A 571 -30.14 22.61 -13.18
C VAL A 571 -31.47 22.63 -13.94
N PRO A 572 -32.53 21.99 -13.41
CA PRO A 572 -33.85 22.01 -14.02
C PRO A 572 -34.46 23.40 -14.12
N ALA A 573 -35.30 23.61 -15.14
CA ALA A 573 -36.04 24.85 -15.32
C ALA A 573 -36.93 25.16 -14.10
N GLY A 574 -37.15 26.45 -13.83
CA GLY A 574 -38.01 26.92 -12.74
C GLY A 574 -37.36 26.93 -11.35
N LYS A 575 -36.10 26.49 -11.20
CA LYS A 575 -35.38 26.52 -9.92
C LYS A 575 -34.65 27.83 -9.65
N LEU A 576 -34.21 28.51 -10.70
CA LEU A 576 -33.38 29.71 -10.61
C LEU A 576 -34.07 30.90 -11.27
N VAL A 577 -33.80 32.09 -10.75
CA VAL A 577 -34.36 33.36 -11.23
C VAL A 577 -33.21 34.31 -11.58
N SER A 578 -33.32 35.01 -12.71
CA SER A 578 -32.36 36.04 -13.10
C SER A 578 -32.31 37.19 -12.08
N GLY A 579 -31.12 37.75 -11.87
CA GLY A 579 -30.84 38.79 -10.86
C GLY A 579 -30.55 38.26 -9.46
N LYS A 580 -30.65 36.95 -9.22
CA LYS A 580 -30.37 36.34 -7.91
C LYS A 580 -28.98 35.70 -7.84
N THR A 581 -28.45 35.68 -6.62
CA THR A 581 -27.24 34.92 -6.28
C THR A 581 -27.64 33.66 -5.52
N TYR A 582 -26.99 32.56 -5.88
CA TYR A 582 -27.16 31.25 -5.30
C TYR A 582 -25.80 30.74 -4.82
N SER A 583 -25.82 29.78 -3.92
CA SER A 583 -24.67 28.94 -3.64
C SER A 583 -24.98 27.50 -3.97
N PHE A 584 -23.95 26.71 -4.28
CA PHE A 584 -24.10 25.26 -4.28
C PHE A 584 -22.90 24.57 -3.63
N ARG A 585 -23.17 23.41 -3.07
CA ARG A 585 -22.17 22.50 -2.47
C ARG A 585 -22.46 21.06 -2.90
N THR A 586 -21.48 20.19 -2.73
CA THR A 586 -21.57 18.80 -3.18
C THR A 586 -21.32 17.80 -2.06
N THR A 587 -21.88 16.61 -2.21
CA THR A 587 -21.46 15.41 -1.47
C THR A 587 -21.48 14.24 -2.45
N THR A 588 -20.92 13.10 -2.07
CA THR A 588 -20.75 11.97 -2.98
C THR A 588 -21.12 10.65 -2.33
N TYR A 589 -21.42 9.66 -3.17
CA TYR A 589 -21.73 8.30 -2.79
C TYR A 589 -21.08 7.31 -3.77
N ASP A 590 -20.30 6.36 -3.27
CA ASP A 590 -19.56 5.38 -4.08
C ASP A 590 -20.34 4.08 -4.37
N GLY A 591 -21.61 4.01 -3.95
CA GLY A 591 -22.43 2.78 -4.00
C GLY A 591 -22.46 1.99 -2.68
N THR A 592 -21.57 2.31 -1.74
CA THR A 592 -21.49 1.70 -0.41
C THR A 592 -21.54 2.74 0.71
N HIS A 593 -20.85 3.87 0.53
CA HIS A 593 -20.62 4.88 1.54
C HIS A 593 -20.75 6.29 0.98
N TYR A 594 -21.30 7.18 1.82
CA TYR A 594 -21.29 8.61 1.57
C TYR A 594 -19.97 9.23 2.01
N ALA A 595 -19.57 10.31 1.34
CA ALA A 595 -18.58 11.23 1.84
C ALA A 595 -18.98 11.79 3.21
N ASN A 596 -17.98 12.20 3.99
CA ASN A 596 -18.21 12.88 5.26
C ASN A 596 -18.70 14.31 5.01
N GLY A 597 -20.02 14.49 5.04
CA GLY A 597 -20.66 15.80 4.94
C GLY A 597 -20.65 16.39 3.53
N TRP A 598 -20.84 17.71 3.47
CA TRP A 598 -20.87 18.48 2.23
C TRP A 598 -19.57 19.26 2.05
N SER A 599 -19.21 19.56 0.80
CA SER A 599 -18.13 20.48 0.46
C SER A 599 -18.43 21.89 0.99
N ASP A 600 -17.39 22.72 1.02
CA ASP A 600 -17.60 24.16 1.11
C ASP A 600 -18.43 24.65 -0.09
N PRO A 601 -19.39 25.58 0.14
CA PRO A 601 -20.24 26.08 -0.93
C PRO A 601 -19.50 27.11 -1.79
N VAL A 602 -19.70 27.06 -3.10
CA VAL A 602 -19.33 28.14 -4.03
C VAL A 602 -20.56 28.94 -4.44
N ARG A 603 -20.37 30.22 -4.80
CA ARG A 603 -21.47 31.12 -5.18
C ARG A 603 -21.52 31.35 -6.68
N PHE A 604 -22.72 31.59 -7.20
CA PHE A 604 -22.94 32.00 -8.57
C PHE A 604 -24.13 32.95 -8.70
N THR A 605 -24.04 33.90 -9.63
CA THR A 605 -25.10 34.86 -9.92
C THR A 605 -25.69 34.58 -11.28
N VAL A 606 -27.02 34.46 -11.34
CA VAL A 606 -27.76 34.24 -12.59
C VAL A 606 -28.12 35.61 -13.18
N ASP A 607 -27.56 35.93 -14.33
CA ASP A 607 -27.86 37.14 -15.10
C ASP A 607 -28.12 36.76 -16.57
N THR A 608 -29.39 36.55 -16.91
CA THR A 608 -29.80 36.20 -18.28
C THR A 608 -29.65 37.36 -19.28
N ALA A 609 -29.43 38.59 -18.81
CA ALA A 609 -29.13 39.72 -19.68
C ALA A 609 -27.65 39.75 -20.09
N TRP A 610 -26.76 39.10 -19.33
CA TRP A 610 -25.36 38.99 -19.69
C TRP A 610 -25.21 38.15 -20.97
N GLN A 611 -24.70 38.82 -22.01
CA GLN A 611 -24.27 38.19 -23.25
C GLN A 611 -22.76 37.96 -23.16
N PRO A 612 -22.28 36.70 -23.06
CA PRO A 612 -20.86 36.43 -23.04
C PRO A 612 -20.22 36.91 -24.35
N THR A 613 -19.03 37.50 -24.23
CA THR A 613 -18.24 37.91 -25.39
C THR A 613 -17.85 36.70 -26.24
N ALA A 614 -17.40 36.92 -27.49
CA ALA A 614 -16.90 35.84 -28.34
C ALA A 614 -15.78 35.03 -27.65
N ALA A 615 -14.90 35.71 -26.91
CA ALA A 615 -13.82 35.06 -26.17
C ALA A 615 -14.35 34.20 -25.00
N GLU A 616 -15.32 34.71 -24.24
CA GLU A 616 -15.95 33.97 -23.14
C GLU A 616 -16.74 32.75 -23.65
N ASN A 617 -17.41 32.86 -24.80
CA ASN A 617 -18.11 31.73 -25.44
C ASN A 617 -17.14 30.64 -25.90
N ALA A 618 -16.04 31.01 -26.57
CA ALA A 618 -15.02 30.06 -27.00
C ALA A 618 -14.37 29.35 -25.80
N LEU A 619 -14.05 30.09 -24.73
CA LEU A 619 -13.56 29.50 -23.47
C LEU A 619 -14.61 28.59 -22.81
N GLY A 620 -15.88 28.96 -22.86
CA GLY A 620 -16.98 28.14 -22.33
C GLY A 620 -17.07 26.77 -23.02
N LEU A 621 -16.95 26.74 -24.35
CA LEU A 621 -16.90 25.50 -25.14
C LEU A 621 -15.66 24.66 -24.81
N ALA A 622 -14.49 25.30 -24.76
CA ALA A 622 -13.25 24.65 -24.34
C ALA A 622 -13.37 23.99 -22.96
N ASN A 623 -13.93 24.71 -21.99
CA ASN A 623 -14.13 24.21 -20.63
C ASN A 623 -15.15 23.07 -20.57
N LEU A 624 -16.22 23.13 -21.36
CA LEU A 624 -17.29 22.14 -21.36
C LEU A 624 -16.79 20.75 -21.79
N TYR A 625 -16.01 20.67 -22.86
CA TYR A 625 -15.61 19.38 -23.45
C TYR A 625 -14.29 18.81 -22.94
N SER A 626 -13.43 19.64 -22.34
CA SER A 626 -12.09 19.19 -21.91
C SER A 626 -12.03 18.64 -20.48
N ASN A 627 -13.17 18.48 -19.78
CA ASN A 627 -13.26 18.01 -18.39
C ASN A 627 -12.25 18.74 -17.47
N ALA A 628 -12.25 20.07 -17.57
CA ALA A 628 -11.15 20.95 -17.15
C ALA A 628 -11.03 21.19 -15.64
N ALA A 629 -10.94 20.10 -14.87
CA ALA A 629 -10.70 20.11 -13.44
C ALA A 629 -9.30 20.61 -13.06
N ASP A 630 -8.39 20.71 -14.02
CA ASP A 630 -6.94 20.90 -13.86
C ASP A 630 -6.42 22.26 -14.36
N ILE A 631 -7.29 23.23 -14.68
CA ILE A 631 -6.87 24.58 -15.12
C ILE A 631 -6.37 25.38 -13.90
N THR A 632 -5.25 26.09 -14.06
CA THR A 632 -4.79 27.08 -13.08
C THR A 632 -5.11 28.49 -13.55
N ALA A 633 -5.40 29.40 -12.62
CA ALA A 633 -5.56 30.81 -12.96
C ALA A 633 -4.18 31.47 -13.20
N ALA A 634 -4.12 32.39 -14.15
CA ALA A 634 -2.95 33.26 -14.30
C ALA A 634 -2.75 34.08 -13.02
N THR A 635 -1.50 34.18 -12.57
CA THR A 635 -1.12 35.00 -11.41
C THR A 635 -0.62 36.38 -11.84
N ALA A 636 -0.20 36.55 -13.10
CA ALA A 636 0.29 37.81 -13.65
C ALA A 636 0.07 37.94 -15.18
N SER A 637 0.39 39.10 -15.71
CA SER A 637 0.49 39.43 -17.14
C SER A 637 1.50 40.57 -17.34
N ASP A 638 2.10 40.68 -18.52
CA ASP A 638 3.00 41.79 -18.86
C ASP A 638 2.80 42.27 -20.32
N GLY A 639 3.72 43.10 -20.83
CA GLY A 639 3.64 43.65 -22.19
C GLY A 639 3.80 42.60 -23.31
N LYS A 640 4.40 41.44 -23.03
CA LYS A 640 4.61 40.35 -23.98
C LYS A 640 3.58 39.22 -23.79
N TYR A 641 3.27 38.86 -22.53
CA TYR A 641 2.41 37.74 -22.17
C TYR A 641 1.07 38.19 -21.58
N ALA A 642 0.00 37.68 -22.18
CA ALA A 642 -1.38 37.89 -21.73
C ALA A 642 -1.70 37.10 -20.46
N SER A 643 -1.03 35.97 -20.25
CA SER A 643 -1.23 35.13 -19.08
C SER A 643 0.11 34.55 -18.65
N ILE A 644 0.46 34.73 -17.39
CA ILE A 644 1.61 34.11 -16.74
C ILE A 644 1.05 33.34 -15.56
N ALA A 645 1.12 32.01 -15.64
CA ALA A 645 0.73 31.10 -14.60
C ALA A 645 1.99 30.45 -14.01
N ALA A 646 2.34 30.87 -12.80
CA ALA A 646 3.39 30.23 -12.03
C ALA A 646 2.80 29.11 -11.17
N THR A 647 3.39 27.92 -11.25
CA THR A 647 3.26 26.88 -10.22
C THR A 647 4.55 26.84 -9.41
N GLU A 648 4.62 26.02 -8.37
CA GLU A 648 5.82 25.91 -7.51
C GLU A 648 7.11 25.58 -8.29
N GLU A 649 7.02 24.93 -9.46
CA GLU A 649 8.19 24.42 -10.20
C GLU A 649 8.32 24.97 -11.63
N THR A 650 7.24 25.51 -12.22
CA THR A 650 7.21 25.88 -13.65
C THR A 650 6.45 27.19 -13.85
N THR A 651 6.82 27.94 -14.87
CA THR A 651 6.04 29.10 -15.33
C THR A 651 5.56 28.88 -16.76
N VAL A 652 4.24 28.98 -16.96
CA VAL A 652 3.60 28.90 -18.27
C VAL A 652 3.17 30.31 -18.67
N SER A 653 3.76 30.82 -19.75
CA SER A 653 3.57 32.17 -20.24
C SER A 653 2.95 32.14 -21.63
N ILE A 654 1.73 32.65 -21.76
CA ILE A 654 0.96 32.66 -23.00
C ILE A 654 0.98 34.08 -23.59
N PRO A 655 1.43 34.27 -24.84
CA PRO A 655 1.66 35.59 -25.43
C PRO A 655 0.35 36.36 -25.69
N TRP A 656 0.45 37.68 -25.89
CA TRP A 656 -0.63 38.44 -26.53
C TRP A 656 -0.70 38.15 -28.03
N ASP A 657 0.44 38.07 -28.71
CA ASP A 657 0.54 37.77 -30.14
C ASP A 657 0.92 36.30 -30.33
N GLY A 658 -0.10 35.44 -30.45
CA GLY A 658 0.06 34.00 -30.65
C GLY A 658 0.36 33.58 -32.08
N LYS A 659 0.29 34.53 -33.03
CA LYS A 659 0.68 34.28 -34.43
C LYS A 659 2.20 34.25 -34.56
N ASN A 660 2.87 35.20 -33.91
CA ASN A 660 4.31 35.39 -34.04
C ASN A 660 5.11 34.85 -32.85
N ASN A 661 4.45 34.54 -31.72
CA ASN A 661 5.09 34.01 -30.53
C ASN A 661 4.43 32.69 -30.10
N GLY A 662 5.19 31.85 -29.39
CA GLY A 662 4.68 30.63 -28.80
C GLY A 662 4.39 30.74 -27.31
N ILE A 663 3.74 29.70 -26.78
CA ILE A 663 3.58 29.46 -25.35
C ILE A 663 4.95 29.11 -24.78
N ASP A 664 5.44 29.91 -23.84
CA ASP A 664 6.70 29.66 -23.18
C ASP A 664 6.50 28.85 -21.90
N ILE A 665 7.12 27.68 -21.81
CA ILE A 665 7.04 26.77 -20.67
C ILE A 665 8.45 26.67 -20.07
N HIS A 666 8.68 27.40 -18.97
CA HIS A 666 9.97 27.42 -18.30
C HIS A 666 10.06 26.25 -17.31
N ASN A 667 10.72 25.16 -17.71
CA ASN A 667 10.88 23.95 -16.86
C ASN A 667 12.30 23.32 -16.89
N GLN A 668 13.33 24.05 -17.34
CA GLN A 668 14.75 23.63 -17.42
C GLN A 668 15.08 22.36 -18.23
N LEU A 669 14.10 21.60 -18.74
CA LEU A 669 14.30 20.24 -19.28
C LEU A 669 13.78 20.01 -20.72
N MET A 670 13.01 20.93 -21.31
CA MET A 670 12.18 20.67 -22.51
C MET A 670 12.28 21.73 -23.62
N PRO A 671 11.61 21.56 -24.78
CA PRO A 671 11.29 22.68 -25.67
C PRO A 671 10.63 23.80 -24.88
N ASN A 672 11.29 24.95 -24.78
CA ASN A 672 10.79 26.06 -23.99
C ASN A 672 9.62 26.80 -24.65
N THR A 673 9.26 26.46 -25.91
CA THR A 673 8.27 27.20 -26.69
C THR A 673 7.41 26.29 -27.59
N LEU A 674 6.09 26.47 -27.56
CA LEU A 674 5.10 25.81 -28.44
C LEU A 674 4.37 26.83 -29.31
N SER A 675 4.26 26.61 -30.61
CA SER A 675 3.41 27.48 -31.46
C SER A 675 1.93 27.28 -31.14
N ILE A 676 1.12 28.31 -31.35
CA ILE A 676 -0.32 28.25 -31.13
C ILE A 676 -1.01 28.09 -32.50
N PRO A 677 -1.61 26.92 -32.82
CA PRO A 677 -2.36 26.74 -34.06
C PRO A 677 -3.48 27.77 -34.14
N GLN A 678 -3.58 28.46 -35.28
CA GLN A 678 -4.54 29.56 -35.48
C GLN A 678 -4.44 30.69 -34.43
N GLY A 679 -3.28 30.83 -33.77
CA GLY A 679 -2.98 31.96 -32.89
C GLY A 679 -3.12 33.28 -33.65
N GLY A 680 -3.99 34.17 -33.15
CA GLY A 680 -4.14 35.51 -33.70
C GLY A 680 -3.01 36.45 -33.26
N THR A 681 -2.93 37.64 -33.85
CA THR A 681 -1.96 38.66 -33.47
C THR A 681 -2.30 39.36 -32.14
N LYS A 682 -3.47 39.09 -31.57
CA LYS A 682 -3.92 39.62 -30.29
C LYS A 682 -4.90 38.67 -29.60
N GLY A 683 -4.50 38.14 -28.45
CA GLY A 683 -5.33 37.35 -27.56
C GLY A 683 -6.18 38.22 -26.61
N THR A 684 -7.24 37.64 -26.09
CA THR A 684 -8.07 38.21 -25.02
C THR A 684 -7.87 37.36 -23.77
N GLN A 685 -7.45 37.98 -22.67
CA GLN A 685 -7.32 37.27 -21.39
C GLN A 685 -8.71 37.09 -20.76
N VAL A 686 -9.09 35.84 -20.45
CA VAL A 686 -10.38 35.51 -19.83
C VAL A 686 -10.16 34.49 -18.71
N GLY A 687 -10.36 34.91 -17.46
CA GLY A 687 -10.23 34.02 -16.29
C GLY A 687 -8.87 33.34 -16.17
N GLY A 688 -7.79 34.03 -16.54
CA GLY A 688 -6.42 33.48 -16.56
C GLY A 688 -6.05 32.67 -17.81
N ASN A 689 -7.00 32.42 -18.71
CA ASN A 689 -6.76 31.81 -20.01
C ASN A 689 -6.55 32.89 -21.08
N VAL A 690 -6.06 32.50 -22.24
CA VAL A 690 -5.95 33.41 -23.41
C VAL A 690 -6.75 32.84 -24.56
N VAL A 691 -7.63 33.67 -25.11
CA VAL A 691 -8.50 33.30 -26.22
C VAL A 691 -8.16 34.15 -27.44
N TYR A 692 -7.82 33.49 -28.53
CA TYR A 692 -7.59 34.09 -29.84
C TYR A 692 -8.86 33.93 -30.66
N THR A 693 -9.70 34.96 -30.65
CA THR A 693 -10.89 34.99 -31.49
C THR A 693 -10.54 35.40 -32.92
N SER A 694 -11.22 34.80 -33.88
CA SER A 694 -11.03 35.05 -35.31
C SER A 694 -12.35 35.33 -36.02
N SER A 695 -12.32 36.16 -37.06
CA SER A 695 -13.42 36.25 -38.03
C SER A 695 -13.48 35.03 -38.97
N GLY A 696 -12.40 34.25 -39.02
CA GLY A 696 -12.32 32.98 -39.72
C GLY A 696 -13.03 31.84 -38.97
N PRO A 697 -12.92 30.61 -39.49
CA PRO A 697 -13.74 29.49 -39.03
C PRO A 697 -13.24 28.81 -37.74
N VAL A 698 -12.20 29.33 -37.08
CA VAL A 698 -11.58 28.72 -35.88
C VAL A 698 -11.23 29.79 -34.86
N ASP A 699 -11.63 29.58 -33.60
CA ASP A 699 -11.04 30.28 -32.44
C ASP A 699 -10.06 29.35 -31.72
N THR A 700 -9.06 29.90 -31.03
CA THR A 700 -8.11 29.11 -30.25
C THR A 700 -8.11 29.54 -28.79
N VAL A 701 -8.22 28.58 -27.88
CA VAL A 701 -8.20 28.79 -26.43
C VAL A 701 -6.93 28.13 -25.88
N VAL A 702 -6.13 28.90 -25.15
CA VAL A 702 -4.94 28.39 -24.46
C VAL A 702 -5.14 28.50 -22.96
N GLN A 703 -4.99 27.38 -22.26
CA GLN A 703 -5.22 27.24 -20.84
C GLN A 703 -3.95 26.75 -20.15
N PRO A 704 -3.41 27.48 -19.17
CA PRO A 704 -2.36 26.94 -18.32
C PRO A 704 -2.97 25.90 -17.37
N THR A 705 -2.25 24.81 -17.13
CA THR A 705 -2.71 23.72 -16.26
C THR A 705 -1.97 23.73 -14.92
N THR A 706 -2.64 23.26 -13.86
CA THR A 706 -2.13 23.15 -12.48
C THR A 706 -0.88 22.28 -12.34
N ASP A 707 -0.62 21.43 -13.32
CA ASP A 707 0.58 20.58 -13.42
C ASP A 707 1.77 21.26 -14.11
N GLY A 708 1.65 22.54 -14.49
CA GLY A 708 2.74 23.27 -15.14
C GLY A 708 2.81 23.08 -16.66
N GLY A 709 1.78 22.48 -17.27
CA GLY A 709 1.62 22.35 -18.71
C GLY A 709 0.74 23.44 -19.34
N SER A 710 0.38 23.22 -20.61
CA SER A 710 -0.59 24.05 -21.32
C SER A 710 -1.52 23.19 -22.18
N ARG A 711 -2.79 23.57 -22.26
CA ARG A 711 -3.76 22.98 -23.17
C ARG A 711 -4.13 24.01 -24.23
N THR A 712 -4.07 23.61 -25.50
CA THR A 712 -4.47 24.44 -26.64
C THR A 712 -5.67 23.79 -27.33
N LEU A 713 -6.84 24.39 -27.17
CA LEU A 713 -8.10 23.89 -27.72
C LEU A 713 -8.52 24.75 -28.91
N ASN A 714 -8.76 24.13 -30.07
CA ASN A 714 -9.30 24.83 -31.23
C ASN A 714 -10.82 24.62 -31.29
N ILE A 715 -11.56 25.71 -31.48
CA ILE A 715 -13.02 25.74 -31.61
C ILE A 715 -13.37 25.95 -33.07
N ILE A 716 -13.67 24.85 -33.76
CA ILE A 716 -14.07 24.84 -35.16
C ILE A 716 -15.51 25.34 -35.26
N LYS A 717 -15.76 26.47 -35.91
CA LYS A 717 -17.07 27.14 -35.94
C LYS A 717 -18.01 26.60 -37.01
N ASN A 718 -17.46 26.08 -38.11
CA ASN A 718 -18.23 25.60 -39.26
C ASN A 718 -17.36 24.76 -40.21
N SER A 719 -18.00 24.17 -41.21
CA SER A 719 -17.40 23.25 -42.18
C SER A 719 -16.39 23.85 -43.16
N SER A 720 -16.24 25.19 -43.20
CA SER A 720 -15.20 25.85 -44.02
C SER A 720 -13.81 25.81 -43.37
N ALA A 721 -13.71 25.32 -42.14
CA ALA A 721 -12.45 25.19 -41.43
C ALA A 721 -11.48 24.21 -42.11
N PRO A 722 -10.16 24.40 -41.91
CA PRO A 722 -9.18 23.40 -42.29
C PRO A 722 -9.43 22.09 -41.54
N ARG A 723 -8.94 20.98 -42.10
CA ARG A 723 -9.00 19.65 -41.46
C ARG A 723 -7.70 19.27 -40.75
N GLU A 724 -6.65 20.06 -40.94
CA GLU A 724 -5.33 19.84 -40.36
C GLU A 724 -4.92 21.03 -39.52
N TYR A 725 -4.47 20.76 -38.30
CA TYR A 725 -4.09 21.75 -37.30
C TYR A 725 -2.66 21.47 -36.83
N GLU A 726 -1.74 22.38 -37.12
CA GLU A 726 -0.31 22.19 -36.87
C GLU A 726 0.13 22.87 -35.57
N THR A 727 0.60 22.07 -34.61
CA THR A 727 1.31 22.53 -33.41
C THR A 727 2.80 22.27 -33.59
N GLY A 728 3.56 23.33 -33.88
CA GLY A 728 5.01 23.30 -33.92
C GLY A 728 5.65 23.35 -32.53
N PHE A 729 6.77 22.64 -32.38
CA PHE A 729 7.61 22.67 -31.18
C PHE A 729 9.08 22.77 -31.59
N VAL A 730 9.90 23.43 -30.77
CA VAL A 730 11.35 23.52 -31.01
C VAL A 730 12.04 22.38 -30.25
N LEU A 731 12.20 21.22 -30.90
CA LEU A 731 13.01 20.14 -30.32
C LEU A 731 14.48 20.56 -30.24
N PRO A 732 15.11 20.48 -29.05
CA PRO A 732 16.57 20.45 -28.95
C PRO A 732 17.16 19.36 -29.86
N ALA A 733 18.34 19.63 -30.42
CA ALA A 733 19.01 18.71 -31.32
C ALA A 733 19.17 17.31 -30.69
N GLY A 734 18.73 16.28 -31.41
CA GLY A 734 18.82 14.87 -30.99
C GLY A 734 17.58 14.31 -30.28
N MET A 735 16.58 15.13 -29.92
CA MET A 735 15.30 14.62 -29.39
C MET A 735 14.43 13.94 -30.45
N LYS A 736 13.59 12.98 -30.04
CA LYS A 736 12.68 12.23 -30.93
C LYS A 736 11.24 12.25 -30.42
N ALA A 737 10.29 12.44 -31.34
CA ALA A 737 8.86 12.26 -31.08
C ALA A 737 8.43 10.85 -31.46
N VAL A 738 7.68 10.18 -30.59
CA VAL A 738 7.21 8.79 -30.76
C VAL A 738 5.70 8.76 -30.58
N THR A 739 4.99 8.25 -31.59
CA THR A 739 3.54 8.04 -31.54
C THR A 739 3.20 6.65 -31.00
N HIS A 740 2.23 6.57 -30.11
CA HIS A 740 1.79 5.34 -29.45
C HIS A 740 0.51 4.77 -30.07
N ASP A 741 0.14 3.54 -29.67
CA ASP A 741 -1.00 2.80 -30.24
C ASP A 741 -2.37 3.44 -29.94
N ASP A 742 -2.49 4.21 -28.86
CA ASP A 742 -3.66 5.03 -28.52
C ASP A 742 -3.70 6.37 -29.28
N GLY A 743 -2.65 6.68 -30.04
CA GLY A 743 -2.51 7.91 -30.82
C GLY A 743 -1.81 9.06 -30.08
N SER A 744 -1.42 8.87 -28.82
CA SER A 744 -0.65 9.87 -28.07
C SER A 744 0.79 9.99 -28.56
N VAL A 745 1.51 11.04 -28.15
CA VAL A 745 2.88 11.31 -28.62
C VAL A 745 3.81 11.66 -27.46
N SER A 746 4.86 10.86 -27.25
CA SER A 746 5.96 11.17 -26.31
C SER A 746 7.13 11.85 -27.01
N LEU A 747 7.78 12.79 -26.32
CA LEU A 747 9.06 13.38 -26.74
C LEU A 747 10.20 12.84 -25.86
N TYR A 748 11.18 12.18 -26.47
CA TYR A 748 12.33 11.60 -25.77
C TYR A 748 13.59 12.46 -25.96
N SER A 749 14.40 12.52 -24.90
CA SER A 749 15.67 13.23 -24.90
C SER A 749 16.72 12.58 -25.82
N ALA A 750 17.75 13.34 -26.18
CA ALA A 750 18.80 12.86 -27.08
C ALA A 750 19.52 11.61 -26.55
N GLY A 751 19.85 10.68 -27.45
CA GLY A 751 20.57 9.44 -27.14
C GLY A 751 19.71 8.22 -26.74
N ASP A 752 18.39 8.28 -26.95
CA ASP A 752 17.51 7.11 -26.88
C ASP A 752 17.20 6.59 -28.29
N ASP A 753 18.14 5.82 -28.85
CA ASP A 753 18.10 5.43 -30.26
C ASP A 753 16.94 4.46 -30.60
N ASN A 754 16.37 3.80 -29.59
CA ASN A 754 15.26 2.83 -29.72
C ASN A 754 13.95 3.33 -29.07
N ALA A 755 13.78 4.64 -28.86
CA ALA A 755 12.60 5.21 -28.23
C ALA A 755 11.26 4.76 -28.85
N ASP A 756 11.23 4.44 -30.14
CA ASP A 756 10.07 3.95 -30.91
C ASP A 756 9.72 2.47 -30.66
N LYS A 757 10.60 1.71 -29.98
CA LYS A 757 10.46 0.25 -29.78
C LYS A 757 10.64 -0.20 -28.33
N ALA A 758 11.58 0.41 -27.61
CA ALA A 758 11.94 0.10 -26.23
C ALA A 758 12.71 1.30 -25.63
N PRO A 759 12.00 2.36 -25.19
CA PRO A 759 12.65 3.56 -24.64
C PRO A 759 13.49 3.20 -23.41
N GLN A 760 14.72 3.70 -23.38
CA GLN A 760 15.65 3.56 -22.24
C GLN A 760 15.68 4.77 -21.33
N LYS A 761 15.11 5.89 -21.78
CA LYS A 761 14.96 7.12 -21.00
C LYS A 761 13.49 7.45 -20.82
N GLU A 762 13.16 8.12 -19.72
CA GLU A 762 11.82 8.68 -19.56
C GLU A 762 11.56 9.78 -20.62
N PRO A 763 10.32 9.91 -21.10
CA PRO A 763 9.98 10.98 -22.02
C PRO A 763 10.14 12.33 -21.32
N ALA A 764 10.71 13.31 -22.00
CA ALA A 764 10.79 14.69 -21.52
C ALA A 764 9.41 15.36 -21.56
N GLY A 765 8.56 14.98 -22.53
CA GLY A 765 7.26 15.61 -22.78
C GLY A 765 6.23 14.67 -23.39
N PHE A 766 4.96 15.09 -23.35
CA PHE A 766 3.87 14.27 -23.83
C PHE A 766 2.70 15.10 -24.39
N PHE A 767 2.09 14.57 -25.44
CA PHE A 767 0.76 14.95 -25.92
C PHE A 767 -0.18 13.77 -25.71
N ASP A 768 -1.33 14.01 -25.07
CA ASP A 768 -2.34 12.97 -24.85
C ASP A 768 -2.92 12.46 -26.19
N ALA A 769 -3.67 11.37 -26.16
CA ALA A 769 -4.37 10.89 -27.36
C ALA A 769 -5.36 11.95 -27.88
N PRO A 770 -5.45 12.15 -29.21
CA PRO A 770 -6.27 13.19 -29.80
C PRO A 770 -7.75 12.91 -29.57
N TRP A 771 -8.52 13.95 -29.31
CA TRP A 771 -9.98 13.86 -29.24
C TRP A 771 -10.66 15.04 -29.92
N ALA A 772 -11.85 14.81 -30.44
CA ALA A 772 -12.68 15.85 -31.03
C ALA A 772 -14.15 15.61 -30.66
N ARG A 773 -14.84 16.65 -30.21
CA ARG A 773 -16.26 16.58 -29.81
C ARG A 773 -17.07 17.66 -30.51
N ASP A 774 -18.19 17.26 -31.10
CA ASP A 774 -19.12 18.16 -31.77
C ASP A 774 -20.05 18.90 -30.77
N ALA A 775 -20.89 19.81 -31.26
CA ALA A 775 -21.79 20.61 -30.42
C ALA A 775 -22.82 19.79 -29.63
N ASN A 776 -23.08 18.55 -30.05
CA ASN A 776 -23.95 17.60 -29.34
C ASN A 776 -23.15 16.70 -28.38
N GLY A 777 -21.83 16.89 -28.29
CA GLY A 777 -20.92 16.07 -27.48
C GLY A 777 -20.51 14.75 -28.14
N LYS A 778 -20.91 14.51 -29.39
CA LYS A 778 -20.57 13.30 -30.14
C LYS A 778 -19.10 13.34 -30.55
N GLU A 779 -18.43 12.19 -30.46
CA GLU A 779 -17.05 12.06 -30.90
C GLU A 779 -16.94 12.20 -32.42
N VAL A 780 -15.96 13.00 -32.85
CA VAL A 780 -15.59 13.19 -34.24
C VAL A 780 -14.25 12.47 -34.46
N PRO A 781 -14.09 11.66 -35.52
CA PRO A 781 -12.82 10.97 -35.75
C PRO A 781 -11.67 11.96 -35.91
N THR A 782 -10.58 11.71 -35.17
CA THR A 782 -9.38 12.54 -35.18
C THR A 782 -8.13 11.68 -34.95
N ARG A 783 -6.97 12.16 -35.40
CA ARG A 783 -5.67 11.50 -35.18
C ARG A 783 -4.52 12.50 -35.18
N TYR A 784 -3.44 12.15 -34.49
CA TYR A 784 -2.17 12.85 -34.61
C TYR A 784 -1.27 12.23 -35.66
N LYS A 785 -0.49 13.08 -36.31
CA LYS A 785 0.63 12.71 -37.14
C LYS A 785 1.81 13.62 -36.81
N VAL A 786 2.96 13.03 -36.48
CA VAL A 786 4.20 13.78 -36.30
C VAL A 786 4.87 13.98 -37.67
N VAL A 787 5.15 15.23 -38.05
CA VAL A 787 5.85 15.60 -39.29
C VAL A 787 7.01 16.53 -38.95
N GLY A 788 8.24 16.00 -38.95
CA GLY A 788 9.43 16.76 -38.54
C GLY A 788 9.31 17.20 -37.08
N ASN A 789 9.27 18.51 -36.84
CA ASN A 789 9.10 19.14 -35.52
C ASN A 789 7.68 19.69 -35.29
N LYS A 790 6.69 19.11 -35.99
CA LYS A 790 5.28 19.49 -35.89
C LYS A 790 4.42 18.30 -35.49
N LEU A 791 3.44 18.55 -34.63
CA LEU A 791 2.31 17.67 -34.36
C LEU A 791 1.13 18.17 -35.19
N VAL A 792 0.65 17.36 -36.13
CA VAL A 792 -0.51 17.68 -36.96
C VAL A 792 -1.70 16.88 -36.44
N GLN A 793 -2.73 17.56 -35.96
CA GLN A 793 -4.02 16.93 -35.71
C GLN A 793 -4.85 16.95 -36.99
N GLN A 794 -5.32 15.79 -37.42
CA GLN A 794 -6.26 15.67 -38.53
C GLN A 794 -7.64 15.33 -38.00
N VAL A 795 -8.64 16.11 -38.39
CA VAL A 795 -10.03 15.98 -37.92
C VAL A 795 -10.95 15.71 -39.10
N ASP A 796 -11.68 14.60 -39.05
CA ASP A 796 -12.50 14.09 -40.15
C ASP A 796 -13.99 14.43 -39.94
N PHE A 797 -14.32 15.73 -39.83
CA PHE A 797 -15.72 16.18 -39.77
C PHE A 797 -16.38 16.17 -41.15
N ASP A 798 -17.69 15.85 -41.15
CA ASP A 798 -18.52 15.63 -42.33
C ASP A 798 -19.86 16.38 -42.25
N ALA A 799 -20.79 16.09 -43.16
CA ALA A 799 -22.12 16.72 -43.20
C ALA A 799 -23.00 16.37 -41.98
N ASN A 800 -22.65 15.34 -41.20
CA ASN A 800 -23.37 14.92 -40.00
C ASN A 800 -22.81 15.55 -38.71
N SER A 801 -21.70 16.28 -38.82
CA SER A 801 -21.01 16.88 -37.67
C SER A 801 -21.69 18.19 -37.26
N ALA A 802 -22.02 18.33 -35.96
CA ALA A 802 -22.63 19.55 -35.45
C ALA A 802 -21.56 20.56 -34.99
N PHE A 803 -21.61 21.78 -35.53
CA PHE A 803 -20.69 22.84 -35.12
C PHE A 803 -21.24 23.68 -33.97
N PRO A 804 -20.39 24.20 -33.08
CA PRO A 804 -18.93 24.12 -33.11
C PRO A 804 -18.35 22.75 -32.67
N ILE A 805 -17.20 22.38 -33.22
CA ILE A 805 -16.41 21.19 -32.82
C ILE A 805 -15.21 21.66 -32.00
N VAL A 806 -14.94 21.03 -30.85
CA VAL A 806 -13.77 21.31 -30.01
C VAL A 806 -12.75 20.19 -30.18
N ILE A 807 -11.51 20.57 -30.43
CA ILE A 807 -10.37 19.64 -30.60
C ILE A 807 -9.21 20.08 -29.70
N ASP A 808 -8.37 19.13 -29.29
CA ASP A 808 -7.13 19.35 -28.54
C ASP A 808 -5.95 19.80 -29.45
N PRO A 809 -4.67 19.90 -29.02
CA PRO A 809 -3.91 19.11 -28.02
C PRO A 809 -3.81 19.65 -26.58
N SER A 810 -3.62 18.72 -25.64
CA SER A 810 -3.03 18.97 -24.30
C SER A 810 -1.53 18.64 -24.28
N TRP A 811 -0.74 19.48 -23.63
CA TRP A 811 0.70 19.32 -23.48
C TRP A 811 1.15 19.54 -22.04
N TRP A 812 2.03 18.68 -21.53
CA TRP A 812 2.56 18.80 -20.17
C TRP A 812 3.96 18.15 -20.04
N SER A 813 4.67 18.47 -18.97
CA SER A 813 6.06 18.01 -18.69
C SER A 813 6.13 16.93 -17.60
N THR A 814 7.06 16.00 -17.72
CA THR A 814 7.11 14.76 -16.92
C THR A 814 7.25 14.94 -15.41
N THR A 815 7.86 16.03 -14.94
CA THR A 815 8.16 16.27 -13.52
C THR A 815 6.93 16.13 -12.62
N LYS A 816 5.76 16.59 -13.09
CA LYS A 816 4.51 16.53 -12.31
C LYS A 816 3.56 15.38 -12.64
N LYS A 817 3.73 14.61 -13.71
CA LYS A 817 2.95 13.36 -13.83
C LYS A 817 3.49 12.31 -12.88
N VAL A 818 4.81 12.20 -12.77
CA VAL A 818 5.45 11.34 -11.77
C VAL A 818 5.07 11.83 -10.37
N LEU A 819 5.01 13.15 -10.13
CA LEU A 819 4.62 13.71 -8.84
C LEU A 819 3.08 13.76 -8.57
N LYS A 820 2.19 13.80 -9.58
CA LYS A 820 0.73 13.60 -9.45
C LYS A 820 0.39 12.12 -9.30
N CYS A 821 1.06 11.25 -10.04
CA CYS A 821 1.08 9.81 -9.75
C CYS A 821 1.64 9.57 -8.33
N ALA A 822 2.58 10.39 -7.86
CA ALA A 822 3.06 10.34 -6.48
C ALA A 822 2.07 10.90 -5.45
N THR A 823 1.42 12.03 -5.71
CA THR A 823 0.53 12.67 -4.73
C THR A 823 -0.84 12.00 -4.63
N TYR A 824 -1.28 11.26 -5.65
CA TYR A 824 -2.49 10.41 -5.61
C TYR A 824 -2.20 8.91 -5.35
N GLY A 825 -0.99 8.55 -4.89
CA GLY A 825 -0.72 7.17 -4.44
C GLY A 825 0.74 6.69 -4.40
N LEU A 826 1.74 7.45 -4.87
CA LEU A 826 3.14 6.99 -4.96
C LEU A 826 4.17 7.86 -4.21
N ALA A 827 3.77 8.77 -3.32
CA ALA A 827 4.70 9.57 -2.52
C ALA A 827 5.52 8.77 -1.48
N PRO A 828 5.10 7.56 -1.01
CA PRO A 828 6.03 6.68 -0.31
C PRO A 828 7.03 5.98 -1.24
N PHE A 829 6.83 6.02 -2.57
CA PHE A 829 7.61 5.22 -3.53
C PHE A 829 8.91 5.88 -3.99
N ILE A 830 9.06 7.21 -3.90
CA ILE A 830 10.25 7.91 -4.43
C ILE A 830 11.10 8.62 -3.37
N LEU A 831 10.53 9.05 -2.24
CA LEU A 831 11.29 9.78 -1.19
C LEU A 831 11.64 8.95 0.05
N GLY A 832 11.23 7.69 0.12
CA GLY A 832 11.62 6.76 1.20
C GLY A 832 12.91 5.96 0.94
N PHE A 833 13.50 6.05 -0.26
CA PHE A 833 14.67 5.24 -0.64
C PHE A 833 15.80 6.09 -1.24
N THR A 834 16.48 6.85 -0.37
CA THR A 834 17.91 7.12 -0.54
C THR A 834 18.63 6.69 0.73
N PRO A 835 19.54 5.72 0.60
CA PRO A 835 20.94 6.12 0.53
C PRO A 835 21.62 5.68 -0.77
N ALA A 836 22.69 6.41 -1.07
CA ALA A 836 23.47 6.44 -2.30
C ALA A 836 23.79 5.09 -2.99
N GLY A 837 23.67 5.08 -4.33
CA GLY A 837 24.57 4.30 -5.19
C GLY A 837 23.98 3.11 -5.98
N SER A 838 24.13 3.18 -7.31
CA SER A 838 24.28 2.07 -8.29
C SER A 838 23.04 1.33 -8.88
N THR A 839 22.68 1.72 -10.11
CA THR A 839 22.64 0.89 -11.35
C THR A 839 22.03 -0.54 -11.40
N LYS A 840 20.97 -0.89 -10.65
CA LYS A 840 20.35 -2.25 -10.69
C LYS A 840 18.89 -2.39 -11.16
N ARG A 841 18.26 -1.36 -11.75
CA ARG A 841 16.80 -1.40 -12.07
C ARG A 841 16.38 -1.93 -13.46
N VAL A 842 17.32 -2.28 -14.35
CA VAL A 842 16.97 -2.85 -15.67
C VAL A 842 16.91 -4.40 -15.66
N ILE A 843 17.48 -5.05 -14.63
CA ILE A 843 17.66 -6.51 -14.60
C ILE A 843 16.44 -7.25 -14.00
N THR A 844 15.65 -6.60 -13.14
CA THR A 844 14.49 -7.23 -12.46
C THR A 844 13.25 -7.34 -13.36
N ALA A 845 13.00 -6.34 -14.22
CA ALA A 845 11.95 -6.41 -15.25
C ALA A 845 12.19 -7.54 -16.28
N VAL A 846 13.46 -7.87 -16.54
CA VAL A 846 13.88 -8.97 -17.42
C VAL A 846 13.71 -10.35 -16.77
N ARG A 847 13.67 -10.44 -15.43
CA ARG A 847 13.50 -11.71 -14.68
C ARG A 847 12.05 -12.09 -14.43
N LEU A 848 11.14 -11.11 -14.31
CA LEU A 848 9.69 -11.37 -14.21
C LEU A 848 9.15 -12.11 -15.46
N ALA A 849 9.74 -11.86 -16.63
CA ALA A 849 9.45 -12.59 -17.87
C ALA A 849 9.87 -14.07 -17.86
N LYS A 850 10.73 -14.52 -16.92
CA LYS A 850 11.20 -15.91 -16.83
C LYS A 850 10.30 -16.82 -15.99
N LYS A 851 9.42 -16.29 -15.13
CA LYS A 851 8.70 -17.09 -14.10
C LYS A 851 7.29 -17.55 -14.52
N ILE A 852 6.65 -16.93 -15.52
CA ILE A 852 5.23 -17.14 -15.88
C ILE A 852 5.03 -18.25 -16.96
N GLY A 853 6.12 -18.82 -17.50
CA GLY A 853 6.06 -19.84 -18.54
C GLY A 853 6.18 -19.25 -19.95
N PHE A 854 7.39 -19.36 -20.51
CA PHE A 854 7.84 -18.73 -21.75
C PHE A 854 6.91 -18.99 -22.95
N LYS A 855 6.32 -20.17 -23.10
CA LYS A 855 5.59 -20.52 -24.33
C LYS A 855 4.18 -19.94 -24.46
N LYS A 856 3.49 -19.58 -23.37
CA LYS A 856 2.12 -19.03 -23.43
C LYS A 856 2.14 -17.51 -23.35
N THR A 857 2.88 -16.94 -22.40
CA THR A 857 3.08 -15.50 -22.26
C THR A 857 3.92 -14.94 -23.40
N ALA A 858 5.01 -15.62 -23.83
CA ALA A 858 5.72 -15.17 -25.02
C ALA A 858 4.90 -15.39 -26.28
N LYS A 859 3.96 -16.34 -26.40
CA LYS A 859 3.11 -16.44 -27.61
C LYS A 859 2.04 -15.35 -27.65
N LEU A 860 1.56 -14.89 -26.50
CA LEU A 860 0.62 -13.77 -26.36
C LEU A 860 1.33 -12.41 -26.61
N ILE A 861 2.49 -12.19 -25.98
CA ILE A 861 3.34 -11.01 -26.19
C ILE A 861 4.00 -11.01 -27.57
N TYR A 862 4.38 -12.16 -28.13
CA TYR A 862 4.92 -12.30 -29.50
C TYR A 862 3.85 -12.04 -30.55
N ASN A 863 2.59 -12.43 -30.32
CA ASN A 863 1.51 -12.09 -31.25
C ASN A 863 1.13 -10.60 -31.18
N TYR A 864 1.17 -10.01 -29.98
CA TYR A 864 1.04 -8.56 -29.76
C TYR A 864 2.22 -7.78 -30.39
N SER A 865 3.47 -8.22 -30.21
CA SER A 865 4.68 -7.56 -30.73
C SER A 865 4.97 -7.82 -32.22
N LYS A 866 4.43 -8.90 -32.82
CA LYS A 866 4.56 -9.22 -34.26
C LYS A 866 3.43 -8.65 -35.14
N ARG A 867 2.53 -7.81 -34.61
CA ARG A 867 1.46 -7.14 -35.38
C ARG A 867 0.55 -8.10 -36.18
N ARG A 868 0.31 -9.34 -35.71
CA ARG A 868 -0.71 -10.19 -36.35
C ARG A 868 -2.11 -9.71 -35.93
N LYS A 869 -3.09 -9.82 -36.84
CA LYS A 869 -4.50 -9.44 -36.60
C LYS A 869 -5.00 -10.07 -35.29
N MET A 870 -5.12 -9.25 -34.26
CA MET A 870 -5.90 -9.54 -33.06
C MET A 870 -7.20 -8.73 -33.15
N GLU A 871 -8.26 -9.34 -32.66
CA GLU A 871 -9.59 -8.74 -32.50
C GLU A 871 -9.49 -7.59 -31.46
N PRO A 872 -10.12 -6.41 -31.68
CA PRO A 872 -10.00 -5.24 -30.79
C PRO A 872 -10.36 -5.51 -29.32
N SER A 873 -11.30 -6.43 -29.08
CA SER A 873 -11.72 -6.89 -27.76
C SER A 873 -10.57 -7.51 -26.95
N MET A 874 -9.74 -8.35 -27.58
CA MET A 874 -8.58 -8.98 -26.93
C MET A 874 -7.43 -8.01 -26.63
N ARG A 875 -7.27 -6.93 -27.41
CA ARG A 875 -6.29 -5.87 -27.09
C ARG A 875 -6.68 -5.11 -25.83
N LYS A 876 -7.98 -4.78 -25.71
CA LYS A 876 -8.55 -4.08 -24.55
C LYS A 876 -8.39 -4.91 -23.27
N MET A 877 -8.67 -6.21 -23.36
CA MET A 877 -8.52 -7.16 -22.25
C MET A 877 -7.05 -7.34 -21.80
N VAL A 878 -6.09 -7.40 -22.73
CA VAL A 878 -4.66 -7.48 -22.39
C VAL A 878 -4.16 -6.16 -21.78
N GLY A 879 -4.65 -5.00 -22.26
CA GLY A 879 -4.33 -3.68 -21.71
C GLY A 879 -4.82 -3.45 -20.27
N ALA A 880 -5.99 -4.00 -19.91
CA ALA A 880 -6.52 -3.97 -18.55
C ALA A 880 -5.71 -4.84 -17.56
N LEU A 881 -5.20 -5.99 -18.02
CA LEU A 881 -4.51 -7.00 -17.20
C LEU A 881 -3.09 -6.57 -16.77
N ILE A 882 -2.45 -5.72 -17.56
CA ILE A 882 -1.12 -5.14 -17.32
C ILE A 882 -1.18 -3.74 -16.69
N GLY A 883 -2.38 -3.31 -16.25
CA GLY A 883 -2.60 -1.97 -15.70
C GLY A 883 -2.36 -0.83 -16.70
N ILE A 884 -2.11 -1.14 -17.98
CA ILE A 884 -1.83 -0.12 -19.01
C ILE A 884 -3.08 0.70 -19.31
N GLU A 885 -4.29 0.15 -19.29
CA GLU A 885 -5.49 0.99 -19.46
C GLU A 885 -5.72 1.93 -18.28
N THR A 886 -5.37 1.53 -17.05
CA THR A 886 -5.47 2.39 -15.86
C THR A 886 -4.36 3.44 -15.83
N ILE A 887 -3.14 3.08 -16.22
CA ILE A 887 -2.05 4.02 -16.47
C ILE A 887 -2.46 4.97 -17.59
N LYS A 888 -3.03 4.48 -18.70
CA LYS A 888 -3.56 5.32 -19.80
C LYS A 888 -4.73 6.19 -19.37
N LYS A 889 -5.60 5.74 -18.47
CA LYS A 889 -6.80 6.49 -18.06
C LYS A 889 -6.51 7.51 -16.95
N ASN A 890 -5.78 7.11 -15.92
CA ASN A 890 -5.41 7.98 -14.78
C ASN A 890 -4.27 8.92 -15.14
N CYS A 891 -3.42 8.52 -16.08
CA CYS A 891 -2.39 9.39 -16.60
C CYS A 891 -2.79 10.00 -17.96
N LYS A 892 -3.93 9.66 -18.59
CA LYS A 892 -4.23 10.13 -19.97
C LYS A 892 -3.11 9.81 -20.99
N PHE A 893 -2.46 8.64 -20.90
CA PHE A 893 -1.54 8.19 -21.97
C PHE A 893 -2.31 7.74 -23.21
#